data_AF-A0A6L5YR51-F1
#
_entry.id   AF-A0A6L5YR51-F1
#
_cell.length_a   1.000
_cell.length_b   1.000
_cell.length_c   1.000
_cell.angle_alpha   90.00
_cell.angle_beta   90.00
_cell.angle_gamma   90.00
#
_symmetry.space_group_name_H-M   'P 1'
#
loop_
_entity.id
_entity.type
_entity.pdbx_description
1 polymer ?
#
loop_
_entity_poly.entity_id
_entity_poly.type
_entity_poly.pdbx_seq_one_letter_code
_entity_poly.pdbx_strand_id
1 'polypeptide(L)'
;MKCRACGNEIADDSLFCTFCGAKVEEMQNAPNEQQNVTDNTDEVNLEEGIVKNMMEQETAEAEQPAQQEAPAEAEQPAQQEALAEAEQPEAPAQPAQQAQPVQPTQPAQQAQPVQPTQPVQPTQQYEAPQQGAQPNTAATAKSKTNFLAIGIIVVLIIVVIAAIIFLVSKVFGNLGGSKNDKAIAYVSDGEVFYTANMDKDKDPISVSKVRGSEADYDNDLKLTSDGKYLYFASKVEDDGNTICRAEVGKLKADSKKNDKYIVEIDKGITSYRLLSDEKQLLYTKYDGSLNYYDGDSEDCIEKDVSDYYLVDDHTVVYLTDDSDLCYYDLKNKKDDTIDEDVSGINKCTSKDFIVYEKDYEDLYCGSVDGDSEKIATGIDSYIGCDEDNKTVYYTVSDSDEQGLYAYIDDEYADDDAKVEEPDVKTCLTAVTEEEALPEYEKEYLAEYPDEKDDFYRDLYYESDLNMYYMYNIDTDKEYLYDDLAKQWYVFDEDKYNELDEAYSEVADRIELREELKDASVDTTVSELYSCVVGKDPECINGNVSSYAYCSHDGSILYYSAAGDTTEKISIDDITSVYDAQYQVEDMLSDAGSENFCYVDGNEQSMDVDGDICSADVSADGSEVIFGIRDDGVTSLVAYSLKKGTLTEGDELTDDGSYGTWIDKGYYFFSDASDDEGDLNVYKNGKTECILEGVSSEYLERYDDGTFTALDNYDGDGTLVTFTASGDETKISKNVSTYSRVNAKRIVYMKNDNLYVHTGKKDDRKIAKDVVTYDCVEAPYDVIY
;
A
#
# COMPACT_ATOMS: atom_id res chain seq x y z
N MET A 1 -39.58 39.79 -8.95
CA MET A 1 -40.46 38.59 -8.90
C MET A 1 -40.08 37.71 -7.70
N LYS A 2 -40.81 36.65 -7.35
CA LYS A 2 -40.41 35.73 -6.26
C LYS A 2 -39.95 34.38 -6.81
N CYS A 3 -38.82 33.88 -6.30
CA CYS A 3 -38.30 32.55 -6.63
C CYS A 3 -39.33 31.49 -6.20
N ARG A 4 -39.69 30.57 -7.10
CA ARG A 4 -40.65 29.50 -6.80
C ARG A 4 -40.07 28.39 -5.91
N ALA A 5 -38.75 28.24 -5.88
CA ALA A 5 -38.07 27.23 -5.07
C ALA A 5 -37.95 27.66 -3.61
N CYS A 6 -37.46 28.89 -3.34
CA CYS A 6 -37.19 29.34 -1.97
C CYS A 6 -38.08 30.51 -1.48
N GLY A 7 -38.88 31.13 -2.35
CA GLY A 7 -39.82 32.19 -1.98
C GLY A 7 -39.23 33.60 -1.83
N ASN A 8 -37.90 33.75 -1.95
CA ASN A 8 -37.22 35.05 -1.87
C ASN A 8 -37.52 35.94 -3.08
N GLU A 9 -37.51 37.25 -2.86
CA GLU A 9 -37.72 38.24 -3.90
C GLU A 9 -36.42 38.44 -4.71
N ILE A 10 -36.52 38.35 -6.03
CA ILE A 10 -35.42 38.42 -7.00
C ILE A 10 -35.75 39.45 -8.08
N ALA A 11 -34.73 39.96 -8.79
CA ALA A 11 -34.93 40.91 -9.88
C ALA A 11 -35.74 40.26 -11.03
N ASP A 12 -36.52 41.06 -11.75
CA ASP A 12 -37.47 40.57 -12.77
C ASP A 12 -36.78 39.98 -14.02
N ASP A 13 -35.48 40.18 -14.19
CA ASP A 13 -34.62 39.70 -15.28
C ASP A 13 -33.61 38.62 -14.84
N SER A 14 -33.72 38.11 -13.60
CA SER A 14 -32.79 37.11 -13.07
C SER A 14 -33.02 35.73 -13.69
N LEU A 15 -32.01 35.19 -14.38
CA LEU A 15 -32.01 33.83 -14.94
C LEU A 15 -31.91 32.73 -13.86
N PHE A 16 -31.32 33.05 -12.71
CA PHE A 16 -31.15 32.16 -11.56
C PHE A 16 -31.42 32.90 -10.26
N CYS A 17 -31.91 32.20 -9.24
CA CYS A 17 -32.08 32.75 -7.91
C CYS A 17 -30.74 32.87 -7.20
N THR A 18 -30.30 34.09 -6.90
CA THR A 18 -29.04 34.37 -6.18
C THR A 18 -28.99 33.79 -4.76
N PHE A 19 -30.11 33.33 -4.22
CA PHE A 19 -30.19 32.77 -2.87
C PHE A 19 -30.15 31.24 -2.83
N CYS A 20 -30.57 30.55 -3.88
CA CYS A 20 -30.66 29.08 -3.85
C CYS A 20 -30.24 28.40 -5.17
N GLY A 21 -29.67 29.16 -6.11
CA GLY A 21 -29.19 28.65 -7.40
C GLY A 21 -30.27 28.22 -8.40
N ALA A 22 -31.54 28.18 -8.00
CA ALA A 22 -32.62 27.67 -8.86
C ALA A 22 -32.84 28.53 -10.11
N LYS A 23 -32.84 27.90 -11.29
CA LYS A 23 -33.12 28.55 -12.58
C LYS A 23 -34.55 29.06 -12.64
N VAL A 24 -34.74 30.27 -13.15
CA VAL A 24 -36.04 30.93 -13.27
C VAL A 24 -36.56 30.73 -14.70
N GLU A 25 -37.55 29.85 -14.87
CA GLU A 25 -38.10 29.54 -16.20
C GLU A 25 -39.04 30.65 -16.72
N GLU A 26 -38.73 31.21 -17.89
CA GLU A 26 -39.60 32.15 -18.62
C GLU A 26 -40.72 31.44 -19.40
N MET A 27 -41.94 31.98 -19.34
CA MET A 27 -43.13 31.42 -19.98
C MET A 27 -43.23 31.89 -21.46
N GLN A 28 -43.18 30.93 -22.38
CA GLN A 28 -43.17 31.10 -23.84
C GLN A 28 -44.42 31.80 -24.44
N ASN A 29 -44.21 32.56 -25.53
CA ASN A 29 -45.21 32.78 -26.58
C ASN A 29 -44.60 32.36 -27.94
N ALA A 30 -45.13 31.29 -28.54
CA ALA A 30 -44.86 30.80 -29.91
C ALA A 30 -45.77 31.55 -30.95
N PRO A 31 -45.72 31.38 -32.31
CA PRO A 31 -45.50 30.10 -33.04
C PRO A 31 -44.87 30.13 -34.48
N ASN A 32 -44.74 28.90 -35.06
CA ASN A 32 -44.62 28.49 -36.50
C ASN A 32 -43.23 28.61 -37.19
N GLU A 33 -42.75 27.75 -38.11
CA GLU A 33 -43.36 26.73 -38.99
C GLU A 33 -42.29 25.77 -39.59
N GLN A 34 -42.72 24.85 -40.47
CA GLN A 34 -42.13 23.58 -40.94
C GLN A 34 -41.00 23.63 -42.01
N GLN A 35 -40.34 22.46 -42.16
CA GLN A 35 -40.03 21.71 -43.40
C GLN A 35 -38.75 21.96 -44.26
N ASN A 36 -37.97 20.86 -44.36
CA ASN A 36 -37.43 20.18 -45.57
C ASN A 36 -36.24 20.75 -46.39
N VAL A 37 -35.26 19.83 -46.61
CA VAL A 37 -34.75 19.34 -47.92
C VAL A 37 -33.46 19.93 -48.53
N THR A 38 -32.48 19.01 -48.63
CA THR A 38 -31.51 18.69 -49.71
C THR A 38 -30.22 19.46 -49.97
N ASP A 39 -29.18 18.63 -50.06
CA ASP A 39 -28.26 18.39 -51.19
C ASP A 39 -26.88 19.05 -51.20
N ASN A 40 -25.89 18.14 -51.29
CA ASN A 40 -24.72 18.12 -52.18
C ASN A 40 -23.70 19.26 -52.00
N THR A 41 -22.39 19.10 -52.12
CA THR A 41 -21.42 18.05 -52.52
C THR A 41 -20.07 18.74 -52.20
N ASP A 42 -19.01 18.06 -51.77
CA ASP A 42 -18.06 17.44 -52.69
C ASP A 42 -17.15 16.46 -51.92
N GLU A 43 -16.95 15.30 -52.54
CA GLU A 43 -15.81 14.38 -52.40
C GLU A 43 -14.48 15.17 -52.42
N VAL A 44 -13.37 14.75 -51.78
CA VAL A 44 -12.58 13.57 -52.16
C VAL A 44 -11.72 13.04 -50.99
N ASN A 45 -11.86 11.73 -50.75
CA ASN A 45 -10.85 10.69 -50.46
C ASN A 45 -9.35 11.05 -50.70
N LEU A 46 -8.34 10.45 -50.08
CA LEU A 46 -8.17 9.09 -49.55
C LEU A 46 -6.93 9.05 -48.62
N GLU A 47 -7.08 8.36 -47.49
CA GLU A 47 -6.20 7.35 -46.85
C GLU A 47 -4.73 7.58 -46.44
N GLU A 48 -4.51 7.15 -45.17
CA GLU A 48 -3.38 6.36 -44.61
C GLU A 48 -1.96 6.98 -44.61
N GLY A 49 -1.19 7.02 -43.53
CA GLY A 49 -1.26 6.41 -42.20
C GLY A 49 0.16 6.43 -41.60
N ILE A 50 0.26 6.15 -40.30
CA ILE A 50 1.45 5.65 -39.56
C ILE A 50 2.41 6.69 -38.91
N VAL A 51 2.12 7.00 -37.65
CA VAL A 51 2.84 6.65 -36.40
C VAL A 51 4.25 7.22 -36.08
N LYS A 52 4.35 7.68 -34.81
CA LYS A 52 5.45 7.81 -33.83
C LYS A 52 6.50 8.92 -33.96
N ASN A 53 6.40 9.85 -32.99
CA ASN A 53 7.33 10.12 -31.89
C ASN A 53 8.80 9.68 -32.10
N MET A 54 9.74 10.60 -31.85
CA MET A 54 10.45 10.70 -30.56
C MET A 54 11.45 11.88 -30.59
N MET A 55 11.71 12.36 -29.37
CA MET A 55 12.61 13.42 -28.97
C MET A 55 14.06 13.20 -29.42
N GLU A 56 14.78 14.31 -29.63
CA GLU A 56 16.22 14.40 -29.36
C GLU A 56 16.53 15.84 -28.89
N GLN A 57 16.98 15.95 -27.64
CA GLN A 57 17.74 17.10 -27.14
C GLN A 57 19.14 17.06 -27.76
N GLU A 58 19.69 18.22 -28.15
CA GLU A 58 21.02 18.67 -27.72
C GLU A 58 21.34 20.09 -28.24
N THR A 59 21.68 20.97 -27.29
CA THR A 59 22.64 22.09 -27.32
C THR A 59 23.05 22.77 -28.63
N ALA A 60 22.93 24.10 -28.70
CA ALA A 60 24.06 25.04 -28.79
C ALA A 60 23.65 26.54 -28.86
N GLU A 61 24.51 27.33 -28.22
CA GLU A 61 24.68 28.78 -28.10
C GLU A 61 24.38 29.71 -29.30
N ALA A 62 23.92 30.92 -28.93
CA ALA A 62 24.23 32.26 -29.45
C ALA A 62 23.80 32.69 -30.87
N GLU A 63 22.93 33.71 -30.94
CA GLU A 63 23.24 35.03 -31.55
C GLU A 63 22.09 36.05 -31.31
N GLN A 64 22.42 37.16 -30.63
CA GLN A 64 21.71 38.46 -30.69
C GLN A 64 22.06 39.17 -32.02
N PRO A 65 21.23 40.08 -32.59
CA PRO A 65 20.92 41.42 -32.02
C PRO A 65 19.46 41.87 -32.35
N ALA A 66 18.87 43.02 -31.96
CA ALA A 66 19.30 44.34 -31.54
C ALA A 66 18.15 45.08 -30.79
N GLN A 67 18.52 46.09 -29.99
CA GLN A 67 17.70 47.17 -29.37
C GLN A 67 16.85 47.94 -30.41
N GLN A 68 15.78 48.69 -30.11
CA GLN A 68 15.54 49.67 -29.04
C GLN A 68 14.08 50.22 -29.18
N GLU A 69 13.38 50.51 -28.07
CA GLU A 69 12.65 51.78 -27.80
C GLU A 69 11.83 51.68 -26.49
N ALA A 70 12.13 52.57 -25.53
CA ALA A 70 11.28 52.97 -24.40
C ALA A 70 10.55 54.29 -24.79
N PRO A 71 9.70 54.95 -23.97
CA PRO A 71 9.34 54.72 -22.55
C PRO A 71 7.83 54.92 -22.24
N ALA A 72 7.40 54.73 -20.98
CA ALA A 72 6.71 55.78 -20.19
C ALA A 72 6.20 55.29 -18.82
N GLU A 73 6.63 56.07 -17.84
CA GLU A 73 6.31 56.18 -16.42
C GLU A 73 4.85 56.65 -16.19
N ALA A 74 4.17 56.13 -15.17
CA ALA A 74 2.84 56.58 -14.75
C ALA A 74 2.91 57.20 -13.34
N GLU A 75 2.32 58.39 -13.24
CA GLU A 75 2.30 59.32 -12.12
C GLU A 75 1.44 58.84 -10.92
N GLN A 76 1.89 59.13 -9.71
CA GLN A 76 1.08 59.43 -8.51
C GLN A 76 0.66 60.93 -8.55
N PRO A 77 -0.42 61.43 -7.87
CA PRO A 77 -0.53 61.32 -6.40
C PRO A 77 -1.93 61.47 -5.71
N ALA A 78 -1.92 61.09 -4.42
CA ALA A 78 -2.51 61.74 -3.22
C ALA A 78 -4.00 61.67 -2.80
N GLN A 79 -4.18 61.18 -1.54
CA GLN A 79 -4.99 61.69 -0.38
C GLN A 79 -6.54 61.78 -0.51
N GLN A 80 -7.40 61.45 0.48
CA GLN A 80 -7.33 61.65 1.94
C GLN A 80 -8.50 60.91 2.68
N GLU A 81 -8.22 60.38 3.88
CA GLU A 81 -9.00 60.35 5.16
C GLU A 81 -10.51 59.95 5.27
N ALA A 82 -10.73 58.91 6.11
CA ALA A 82 -11.48 58.89 7.39
C ALA A 82 -12.78 58.06 7.54
N LEU A 83 -12.87 57.43 8.74
CA LEU A 83 -14.03 56.84 9.46
C LEU A 83 -14.43 55.41 9.03
N ALA A 84 -14.74 54.42 9.88
CA ALA A 84 -14.84 54.30 11.32
C ALA A 84 -14.87 52.79 11.69
N GLU A 85 -14.29 52.47 12.85
CA GLU A 85 -14.74 51.50 13.87
C GLU A 85 -15.87 50.50 13.47
N ALA A 86 -15.53 49.21 13.43
CA ALA A 86 -16.48 48.10 13.54
C ALA A 86 -15.90 47.03 14.47
N GLU A 87 -16.80 46.50 15.30
CA GLU A 87 -16.56 45.84 16.57
C GLU A 87 -15.90 44.46 16.47
N GLN A 88 -15.07 44.17 17.46
CA GLN A 88 -14.54 42.88 17.85
C GLN A 88 -15.68 41.89 18.15
N PRO A 89 -15.72 40.68 17.55
CA PRO A 89 -16.65 39.65 18.01
C PRO A 89 -16.21 39.10 19.38
N GLU A 90 -17.14 39.15 20.33
CA GLU A 90 -17.01 38.60 21.68
C GLU A 90 -16.73 37.09 21.64
N ALA A 91 -15.80 36.66 22.49
CA ALA A 91 -15.53 35.26 22.80
C ALA A 91 -16.79 34.54 23.32
N PRO A 92 -17.09 33.30 22.89
CA PRO A 92 -18.17 32.54 23.49
C PRO A 92 -17.84 32.14 24.93
N ALA A 93 -18.76 32.47 25.83
CA ALA A 93 -18.70 32.14 27.25
C ALA A 93 -18.71 30.63 27.50
N GLN A 94 -17.82 30.17 28.40
CA GLN A 94 -17.80 28.83 28.98
C GLN A 94 -19.19 28.37 29.47
N PRO A 95 -19.65 27.16 29.13
CA PRO A 95 -20.75 26.52 29.82
C PRO A 95 -20.37 26.12 31.24
N ALA A 96 -21.24 26.48 32.19
CA ALA A 96 -21.13 26.14 33.60
C ALA A 96 -21.09 24.62 33.87
N GLN A 97 -20.22 24.24 34.81
CA GLN A 97 -20.12 22.92 35.43
C GLN A 97 -21.50 22.30 35.72
N GLN A 98 -21.78 21.15 35.11
CA GLN A 98 -22.86 20.27 35.54
C GLN A 98 -22.38 19.36 36.68
N ALA A 99 -23.27 19.17 37.66
CA ALA A 99 -23.05 18.38 38.86
C ALA A 99 -22.80 16.90 38.55
N GLN A 100 -21.88 16.29 39.31
CA GLN A 100 -21.57 14.87 39.30
C GLN A 100 -22.81 13.98 39.43
N PRO A 101 -22.95 12.91 38.63
CA PRO A 101 -23.95 11.87 38.88
C PRO A 101 -23.56 11.03 40.10
N VAL A 102 -24.56 10.77 40.94
CA VAL A 102 -24.48 9.91 42.13
C VAL A 102 -24.27 8.46 41.69
N GLN A 103 -23.25 7.81 42.29
CA GLN A 103 -22.92 6.40 42.13
C GLN A 103 -24.14 5.48 42.38
N PRO A 104 -24.50 4.56 41.47
CA PRO A 104 -25.43 3.49 41.79
C PRO A 104 -24.78 2.46 42.70
N THR A 105 -25.42 2.19 43.83
CA THR A 105 -25.12 1.07 44.74
C THR A 105 -25.10 -0.28 44.02
N GLN A 106 -24.01 -1.01 44.21
CA GLN A 106 -23.73 -2.38 43.77
C GLN A 106 -24.83 -3.38 44.17
N PRO A 107 -25.40 -4.18 43.23
CA PRO A 107 -26.17 -5.37 43.58
C PRO A 107 -25.26 -6.49 44.11
N ALA A 108 -25.75 -7.17 45.14
CA ALA A 108 -25.06 -8.26 45.83
C ALA A 108 -24.66 -9.43 44.90
N GLN A 109 -23.47 -9.98 45.18
CA GLN A 109 -22.89 -11.20 44.61
C GLN A 109 -23.90 -12.37 44.57
N GLN A 110 -24.08 -12.97 43.40
CA GLN A 110 -24.64 -14.32 43.28
C GLN A 110 -23.52 -15.35 43.39
N ALA A 111 -23.81 -16.42 44.14
CA ALA A 111 -22.88 -17.49 44.48
C ALA A 111 -22.50 -18.37 43.27
N GLN A 112 -21.22 -18.77 43.23
CA GLN A 112 -20.67 -19.74 42.28
C GLN A 112 -21.34 -21.13 42.40
N PRO A 113 -21.52 -21.87 41.29
CA PRO A 113 -21.83 -23.29 41.33
C PRO A 113 -20.60 -24.13 41.70
N VAL A 114 -20.85 -25.13 42.54
CA VAL A 114 -19.87 -26.08 43.11
C VAL A 114 -19.35 -27.04 42.02
N GLN A 115 -18.02 -27.18 41.92
CA GLN A 115 -17.33 -28.24 41.16
C GLN A 115 -17.62 -29.64 41.74
N PRO A 116 -17.93 -30.65 40.91
CA PRO A 116 -17.84 -32.05 41.32
C PRO A 116 -16.39 -32.54 41.37
N THR A 117 -16.00 -33.09 42.52
CA THR A 117 -14.74 -33.79 42.76
C THR A 117 -14.53 -35.02 41.86
N GLN A 118 -13.29 -35.19 41.40
CA GLN A 118 -12.71 -36.34 40.68
C GLN A 118 -13.00 -37.72 41.31
N PRO A 119 -12.90 -38.80 40.51
CA PRO A 119 -12.31 -40.05 40.95
C PRO A 119 -10.90 -40.26 40.40
N VAL A 120 -9.97 -40.51 41.33
CA VAL A 120 -8.57 -40.90 41.12
C VAL A 120 -8.49 -42.28 40.44
N GLN A 121 -7.60 -42.42 39.44
CA GLN A 121 -7.11 -43.72 38.98
C GLN A 121 -5.57 -43.81 39.04
N PRO A 122 -5.02 -45.02 39.28
CA PRO A 122 -3.69 -45.21 39.84
C PRO A 122 -2.55 -45.24 38.81
N THR A 123 -1.39 -44.75 39.26
CA THR A 123 -0.07 -44.85 38.64
C THR A 123 0.38 -46.30 38.43
N GLN A 124 0.86 -46.63 37.23
CA GLN A 124 1.90 -47.66 37.04
C GLN A 124 2.91 -47.24 35.97
N GLN A 125 4.18 -47.38 36.36
CA GLN A 125 5.40 -47.17 35.60
C GLN A 125 5.50 -48.19 34.45
N TYR A 126 6.08 -47.76 33.32
CA TYR A 126 6.57 -48.64 32.26
C TYR A 126 8.10 -48.69 32.29
N GLU A 127 8.66 -49.87 32.51
CA GLU A 127 10.00 -50.26 32.09
C GLU A 127 9.86 -51.27 30.94
N ALA A 128 10.66 -51.12 29.90
CA ALA A 128 10.91 -52.13 28.87
C ALA A 128 12.27 -52.81 29.15
N PRO A 129 12.72 -53.87 28.42
CA PRO A 129 12.06 -54.81 27.49
C PRO A 129 12.39 -56.30 27.78
N GLN A 130 11.80 -57.26 27.03
CA GLN A 130 12.49 -58.33 26.26
C GLN A 130 11.63 -59.58 25.90
N GLN A 131 11.72 -59.93 24.61
CA GLN A 131 11.84 -61.25 23.96
C GLN A 131 11.08 -62.49 24.47
N GLY A 132 10.36 -63.14 23.53
CA GLY A 132 10.64 -64.55 23.20
C GLY A 132 9.48 -65.55 23.26
N ALA A 133 9.37 -66.30 22.15
CA ALA A 133 8.86 -67.68 22.01
C ALA A 133 7.36 -67.95 21.73
N GLN A 134 7.12 -68.53 20.54
CA GLN A 134 5.97 -69.38 20.19
C GLN A 134 5.81 -70.57 21.15
N PRO A 135 4.62 -71.21 21.21
CA PRO A 135 4.47 -72.48 20.51
C PRO A 135 3.10 -72.76 19.82
N ASN A 136 3.16 -73.72 18.89
CA ASN A 136 2.11 -74.36 18.10
C ASN A 136 0.97 -75.05 18.89
N THR A 137 -0.20 -75.22 18.25
CA THR A 137 -0.96 -76.48 17.98
C THR A 137 -2.35 -76.10 17.40
N ALA A 138 -2.73 -76.37 16.15
CA ALA A 138 -3.03 -77.63 15.44
C ALA A 138 -4.40 -78.28 15.75
N ALA A 139 -5.32 -78.27 14.77
CA ALA A 139 -6.28 -79.34 14.35
C ALA A 139 -7.48 -78.72 13.56
N THR A 140 -7.59 -78.78 12.21
CA THR A 140 -7.96 -79.86 11.25
C THR A 140 -9.46 -80.18 11.06
N ALA A 141 -9.97 -80.00 9.82
CA ALA A 141 -10.68 -80.98 8.94
C ALA A 141 -11.31 -80.25 7.71
N LYS A 142 -10.84 -80.40 6.45
CA LYS A 142 -11.17 -81.40 5.35
C LYS A 142 -12.68 -81.48 5.00
N SER A 143 -13.15 -81.44 3.74
CA SER A 143 -12.79 -82.22 2.51
C SER A 143 -13.44 -81.62 1.22
N LYS A 144 -12.78 -81.44 0.06
CA LYS A 144 -12.49 -82.32 -1.12
C LYS A 144 -13.42 -82.19 -2.37
N THR A 145 -12.82 -81.71 -3.49
CA THR A 145 -12.76 -82.22 -4.91
C THR A 145 -14.04 -82.63 -5.66
N ASN A 146 -14.23 -82.56 -6.98
CA ASN A 146 -13.61 -82.09 -8.24
C ASN A 146 -14.61 -82.50 -9.36
N PHE A 147 -14.69 -81.82 -10.52
CA PHE A 147 -14.61 -82.46 -11.87
C PHE A 147 -14.73 -81.42 -13.00
N LEU A 148 -13.95 -81.68 -14.05
CA LEU A 148 -13.69 -80.90 -15.25
C LEU A 148 -14.38 -81.57 -16.47
N ALA A 149 -14.85 -80.78 -17.45
CA ALA A 149 -14.45 -80.85 -18.88
C ALA A 149 -15.57 -80.74 -19.96
N ILE A 150 -15.50 -79.63 -20.70
CA ILE A 150 -15.41 -79.44 -22.18
C ILE A 150 -16.64 -79.69 -23.09
N GLY A 151 -16.99 -78.66 -23.90
CA GLY A 151 -17.61 -78.87 -25.22
C GLY A 151 -18.33 -77.70 -25.93
N ILE A 152 -17.60 -76.65 -26.35
CA ILE A 152 -17.77 -75.79 -27.57
C ILE A 152 -19.18 -75.23 -27.92
N ILE A 153 -19.38 -73.90 -27.89
CA ILE A 153 -20.00 -73.10 -28.99
C ILE A 153 -19.41 -71.68 -29.04
N VAL A 154 -18.79 -71.36 -30.18
CA VAL A 154 -17.96 -70.18 -30.54
C VAL A 154 -18.78 -68.88 -30.77
N VAL A 155 -19.93 -68.70 -30.11
CA VAL A 155 -20.82 -67.52 -30.33
C VAL A 155 -20.90 -66.57 -29.14
N LEU A 156 -20.39 -66.96 -27.97
CA LEU A 156 -20.41 -66.13 -26.75
C LEU A 156 -19.24 -65.14 -26.63
N ILE A 157 -18.15 -65.31 -27.39
CA ILE A 157 -16.96 -64.44 -27.28
C ILE A 157 -17.17 -63.06 -27.90
N ILE A 158 -18.03 -62.95 -28.93
CA ILE A 158 -18.36 -61.63 -29.54
C ILE A 158 -19.35 -60.85 -28.66
N VAL A 159 -20.25 -61.53 -27.95
CA VAL A 159 -21.20 -60.87 -27.01
C VAL A 159 -20.51 -60.48 -25.70
N VAL A 160 -19.50 -61.23 -25.25
CA VAL A 160 -18.71 -60.86 -24.06
C VAL A 160 -17.72 -59.72 -24.35
N ILE A 161 -17.15 -59.63 -25.56
CA ILE A 161 -16.34 -58.46 -25.96
C ILE A 161 -17.22 -57.23 -26.18
N ALA A 162 -18.43 -57.37 -26.76
CA ALA A 162 -19.39 -56.28 -26.86
C ALA A 162 -19.96 -55.86 -25.49
N ALA A 163 -20.18 -56.79 -24.56
CA ALA A 163 -20.62 -56.49 -23.19
C ALA A 163 -19.51 -55.89 -22.32
N ILE A 164 -18.23 -56.24 -22.55
CA ILE A 164 -17.08 -55.58 -21.89
C ILE A 164 -16.87 -54.17 -22.47
N ILE A 165 -17.10 -53.97 -23.78
CA ILE A 165 -17.08 -52.63 -24.38
C ILE A 165 -18.29 -51.79 -23.90
N PHE A 166 -19.45 -52.41 -23.64
CA PHE A 166 -20.64 -51.71 -23.13
C PHE A 166 -20.67 -51.52 -21.60
N LEU A 167 -19.90 -52.30 -20.84
CA LEU A 167 -19.73 -52.12 -19.38
C LEU A 167 -18.63 -51.09 -19.02
N VAL A 168 -17.74 -50.75 -19.96
CA VAL A 168 -16.83 -49.59 -19.81
C VAL A 168 -17.56 -48.25 -20.10
N SER A 169 -18.76 -48.30 -20.69
CA SER A 169 -19.58 -47.11 -20.99
C SER A 169 -20.71 -46.84 -20.00
N LYS A 170 -20.84 -47.64 -18.92
CA LYS A 170 -21.96 -47.58 -17.98
C LYS A 170 -21.55 -47.51 -16.50
N VAL A 171 -20.44 -46.85 -16.21
CA VAL A 171 -20.04 -46.42 -14.85
C VAL A 171 -20.04 -44.88 -14.71
N PHE A 172 -20.35 -44.13 -15.77
CA PHE A 172 -20.54 -42.68 -15.68
C PHE A 172 -22.00 -42.34 -15.96
N GLY A 173 -22.79 -42.26 -14.89
CA GLY A 173 -24.19 -41.91 -14.96
C GLY A 173 -24.94 -42.18 -13.66
N ASN A 174 -24.66 -41.38 -12.63
CA ASN A 174 -25.68 -40.64 -11.86
C ASN A 174 -25.09 -39.94 -10.62
N LEU A 175 -25.30 -38.62 -10.61
CA LEU A 175 -25.63 -37.72 -9.49
C LEU A 175 -24.82 -37.82 -8.18
N GLY A 176 -24.04 -36.76 -7.96
CA GLY A 176 -23.19 -36.46 -6.81
C GLY A 176 -21.78 -36.16 -7.32
N GLY A 177 -21.34 -34.89 -7.31
CA GLY A 177 -20.01 -34.48 -7.76
C GLY A 177 -18.92 -35.26 -7.04
N SER A 178 -18.45 -36.32 -7.68
CA SER A 178 -17.35 -37.15 -7.19
C SER A 178 -16.07 -36.47 -7.61
N LYS A 179 -15.41 -35.75 -6.71
CA LYS A 179 -14.05 -35.23 -6.91
C LYS A 179 -13.20 -36.32 -7.58
N ASN A 180 -12.50 -36.00 -8.66
CA ASN A 180 -11.64 -36.97 -9.37
C ASN A 180 -10.31 -37.13 -8.61
N ASP A 181 -10.41 -37.62 -7.38
CA ASP A 181 -9.35 -37.67 -6.35
C ASP A 181 -8.15 -38.57 -6.70
N LYS A 182 -8.12 -39.16 -7.90
CA LYS A 182 -7.08 -40.08 -8.36
C LYS A 182 -6.49 -39.69 -9.69
N ALA A 183 -7.02 -38.65 -10.32
CA ALA A 183 -6.49 -38.12 -11.55
C ALA A 183 -5.34 -37.16 -11.27
N ILE A 184 -4.35 -37.19 -12.14
CA ILE A 184 -3.22 -36.26 -12.13
C ILE A 184 -2.74 -36.08 -13.57
N ALA A 185 -2.38 -34.85 -13.88
CA ALA A 185 -1.64 -34.50 -15.07
C ALA A 185 -0.23 -34.05 -14.69
N TYR A 186 0.73 -34.23 -15.58
CA TYR A 186 2.10 -33.76 -15.35
C TYR A 186 2.84 -33.58 -16.68
N VAL A 187 3.90 -32.79 -16.66
CA VAL A 187 4.82 -32.60 -17.79
C VAL A 187 6.13 -33.32 -17.50
N SER A 188 6.58 -34.13 -18.46
CA SER A 188 7.83 -34.89 -18.37
C SER A 188 8.42 -35.07 -19.77
N ASP A 189 9.75 -34.94 -19.91
CA ASP A 189 10.45 -35.09 -21.20
C ASP A 189 9.81 -34.26 -22.35
N GLY A 190 9.33 -33.05 -22.04
CA GLY A 190 8.68 -32.16 -23.02
C GLY A 190 7.30 -32.65 -23.52
N GLU A 191 6.62 -33.50 -22.75
CA GLU A 191 5.31 -34.03 -23.10
C GLU A 191 4.34 -33.98 -21.91
N VAL A 192 3.08 -33.63 -22.19
CA VAL A 192 1.99 -33.62 -21.22
C VAL A 192 1.41 -35.02 -21.10
N PHE A 193 1.29 -35.50 -19.87
CA PHE A 193 0.74 -36.80 -19.52
C PHE A 193 -0.48 -36.65 -18.62
N TYR A 194 -1.41 -37.62 -18.74
CA TYR A 194 -2.57 -37.76 -17.88
C TYR A 194 -2.69 -39.19 -17.38
N THR A 195 -2.93 -39.38 -16.08
CA THR A 195 -3.36 -40.66 -15.51
C THR A 195 -4.65 -40.49 -14.75
N ALA A 196 -5.66 -41.29 -15.13
CA ALA A 196 -6.95 -41.32 -14.43
C ALA A 196 -6.89 -42.01 -13.07
N ASN A 197 -5.78 -42.68 -12.73
CA ASN A 197 -5.63 -43.34 -11.44
C ASN A 197 -4.17 -43.47 -11.03
N MET A 198 -3.68 -42.49 -10.28
CA MET A 198 -2.32 -42.44 -9.76
C MET A 198 -2.00 -43.51 -8.71
N ASP A 199 -2.98 -44.19 -8.14
CA ASP A 199 -2.73 -45.29 -7.18
C ASP A 199 -2.27 -46.58 -7.89
N LYS A 200 -2.49 -46.68 -9.21
CA LYS A 200 -2.26 -47.90 -9.98
C LYS A 200 -1.08 -47.74 -10.91
N ASP A 201 -0.30 -48.81 -11.00
CA ASP A 201 0.75 -48.92 -11.99
C ASP A 201 0.15 -49.21 -13.37
N LYS A 202 -0.15 -48.13 -14.08
CA LYS A 202 -0.65 -48.11 -15.46
C LYS A 202 0.14 -47.11 -16.25
N ASP A 203 0.36 -47.43 -17.52
CA ASP A 203 0.97 -46.50 -18.46
C ASP A 203 0.13 -45.21 -18.52
N PRO A 204 0.75 -44.03 -18.34
CA PRO A 204 0.08 -42.76 -18.48
C PRO A 204 -0.35 -42.56 -19.94
N ILE A 205 -1.37 -41.74 -20.15
CA ILE A 205 -1.78 -41.33 -21.49
C ILE A 205 -0.97 -40.11 -21.88
N SER A 206 -0.18 -40.19 -22.95
CA SER A 206 0.42 -39.00 -23.57
C SER A 206 -0.69 -38.18 -24.24
N VAL A 207 -0.76 -36.91 -23.84
CA VAL A 207 -1.80 -35.96 -24.25
C VAL A 207 -1.29 -35.17 -25.46
N SER A 208 -0.22 -34.42 -25.28
CA SER A 208 0.39 -33.58 -26.32
C SER A 208 1.87 -33.35 -26.02
N LYS A 209 2.68 -33.19 -27.06
CA LYS A 209 4.03 -32.63 -26.90
C LYS A 209 3.95 -31.14 -26.60
N VAL A 210 4.85 -30.67 -25.75
CA VAL A 210 5.11 -29.26 -25.50
C VAL A 210 6.20 -28.80 -26.48
N ARG A 211 6.00 -27.67 -27.15
CA ARG A 211 6.98 -27.06 -28.05
C ARG A 211 7.48 -25.77 -27.41
N GLY A 212 8.79 -25.58 -27.28
CA GLY A 212 9.32 -24.37 -26.66
C GLY A 212 10.76 -24.55 -26.22
N SER A 213 11.31 -23.53 -25.56
CA SER A 213 12.59 -23.62 -24.87
C SER A 213 12.47 -24.64 -23.71
N GLU A 214 13.54 -25.40 -23.43
CA GLU A 214 13.60 -26.25 -22.23
C GLU A 214 13.88 -25.42 -20.95
N ALA A 215 13.90 -24.09 -21.02
CA ALA A 215 14.19 -23.23 -19.88
C ALA A 215 12.93 -22.66 -19.19
N ASP A 216 11.80 -22.61 -19.89
CA ASP A 216 10.54 -21.99 -19.42
C ASP A 216 9.48 -23.05 -19.14
N TYR A 217 9.55 -23.60 -17.93
CA TYR A 217 8.95 -24.89 -17.61
C TYR A 217 7.67 -24.82 -16.78
N ASP A 218 7.11 -23.62 -16.56
CA ASP A 218 5.72 -23.53 -16.12
C ASP A 218 4.80 -23.73 -17.33
N ASN A 219 4.12 -24.88 -17.38
CA ASN A 219 3.28 -25.26 -18.51
C ASN A 219 1.82 -24.80 -18.36
N ASP A 220 1.52 -23.98 -17.35
CA ASP A 220 0.17 -23.58 -16.96
C ASP A 220 -0.80 -24.78 -16.90
N LEU A 221 -0.35 -25.86 -16.25
CA LEU A 221 -1.08 -27.12 -16.23
C LEU A 221 -2.24 -27.03 -15.21
N LYS A 222 -3.48 -27.23 -15.66
CA LYS A 222 -4.67 -27.19 -14.77
C LYS A 222 -5.69 -28.27 -15.08
N LEU A 223 -5.96 -29.14 -14.12
CA LEU A 223 -7.02 -30.14 -14.18
C LEU A 223 -8.28 -29.59 -13.49
N THR A 224 -9.42 -29.61 -14.19
CA THR A 224 -10.67 -29.11 -13.62
C THR A 224 -11.11 -29.94 -12.42
N SER A 225 -11.75 -29.33 -11.43
CA SER A 225 -12.24 -29.98 -10.20
C SER A 225 -13.19 -31.14 -10.49
N ASP A 226 -13.98 -31.03 -11.56
CA ASP A 226 -14.86 -32.09 -12.06
C ASP A 226 -14.12 -33.24 -12.79
N GLY A 227 -12.83 -33.06 -13.04
CA GLY A 227 -11.93 -34.00 -13.70
C GLY A 227 -12.27 -34.28 -15.16
N LYS A 228 -13.01 -33.41 -15.85
CA LYS A 228 -13.41 -33.58 -17.25
C LYS A 228 -12.42 -32.96 -18.23
N TYR A 229 -11.77 -31.86 -17.86
CA TYR A 229 -10.88 -31.12 -18.74
C TYR A 229 -9.49 -30.94 -18.14
N LEU A 230 -8.50 -30.88 -19.02
CA LEU A 230 -7.12 -30.53 -18.71
C LEU A 230 -6.72 -29.36 -19.59
N TYR A 231 -6.35 -28.25 -18.98
CA TYR A 231 -5.74 -27.08 -19.61
C TYR A 231 -4.22 -27.19 -19.52
N PHE A 232 -3.54 -26.82 -20.60
CA PHE A 232 -2.08 -26.90 -20.70
C PHE A 232 -1.55 -26.01 -21.83
N ALA A 233 -0.32 -25.52 -21.68
CA ALA A 233 0.42 -24.88 -22.77
C ALA A 233 0.96 -25.95 -23.73
N SER A 234 0.46 -25.96 -24.96
CA SER A 234 0.99 -26.82 -26.04
C SER A 234 2.25 -26.25 -26.69
N LYS A 235 2.45 -24.94 -26.53
CA LYS A 235 3.63 -24.21 -26.98
C LYS A 235 3.95 -23.12 -25.95
N VAL A 236 5.21 -23.02 -25.55
CA VAL A 236 5.73 -22.02 -24.61
C VAL A 236 6.71 -21.13 -25.36
N GLU A 237 6.48 -19.82 -25.33
CA GLU A 237 7.24 -18.80 -26.07
C GLU A 237 7.36 -17.50 -25.27
N ASP A 238 8.39 -16.72 -25.57
CA ASP A 238 8.63 -15.41 -24.94
C ASP A 238 7.48 -14.41 -25.19
N ASP A 239 6.75 -14.55 -26.30
CA ASP A 239 5.59 -13.73 -26.68
C ASP A 239 4.24 -14.35 -26.27
N GLY A 240 4.26 -15.26 -25.28
CA GLY A 240 3.09 -15.87 -24.67
C GLY A 240 2.77 -17.27 -25.18
N ASN A 241 2.01 -18.01 -24.37
CA ASN A 241 1.75 -19.43 -24.53
C ASN A 241 0.60 -19.72 -25.51
N THR A 242 0.63 -20.91 -26.12
CA THR A 242 -0.53 -21.48 -26.82
C THR A 242 -1.27 -22.43 -25.90
N ILE A 243 -2.39 -21.99 -25.32
CA ILE A 243 -3.18 -22.77 -24.37
C ILE A 243 -4.14 -23.69 -25.11
N CYS A 244 -4.19 -24.95 -24.67
CA CYS A 244 -5.07 -25.99 -25.16
C CYS A 244 -5.92 -26.56 -24.03
N ARG A 245 -7.10 -27.08 -24.38
CA ARG A 245 -7.99 -27.86 -23.49
C ARG A 245 -8.20 -29.27 -24.03
N ALA A 246 -7.95 -30.29 -23.21
CA ALA A 246 -8.19 -31.69 -23.55
C ALA A 246 -9.39 -32.29 -22.79
N GLU A 247 -10.24 -33.06 -23.46
CA GLU A 247 -11.29 -33.86 -22.83
C GLU A 247 -10.74 -35.20 -22.30
N VAL A 248 -10.30 -35.23 -21.05
CA VAL A 248 -9.48 -36.34 -20.51
C VAL A 248 -10.19 -37.70 -20.52
N GLY A 249 -11.52 -37.73 -20.36
CA GLY A 249 -12.32 -38.95 -20.42
C GLY A 249 -12.40 -39.60 -21.82
N LYS A 250 -12.07 -38.85 -22.88
CA LYS A 250 -12.11 -39.33 -24.27
C LYS A 250 -10.74 -39.81 -24.77
N LEU A 251 -9.66 -39.43 -24.09
CA LEU A 251 -8.29 -39.77 -24.47
C LEU A 251 -8.07 -41.30 -24.58
N LYS A 252 -7.04 -41.66 -25.35
CA LYS A 252 -6.64 -43.04 -25.66
C LYS A 252 -5.12 -43.16 -25.47
N ALA A 253 -4.66 -44.36 -25.15
CA ALA A 253 -3.23 -44.64 -24.94
C ALA A 253 -2.36 -44.35 -26.19
N ASP A 254 -2.93 -44.43 -27.39
CA ASP A 254 -2.27 -44.01 -28.62
C ASP A 254 -2.52 -42.51 -28.85
N SER A 255 -1.53 -41.68 -28.51
CA SER A 255 -1.64 -40.21 -28.53
C SER A 255 -2.03 -39.63 -29.89
N LYS A 256 -1.66 -40.28 -30.98
CA LYS A 256 -2.06 -39.89 -32.35
C LYS A 256 -3.58 -39.94 -32.60
N LYS A 257 -4.35 -40.54 -31.68
CA LYS A 257 -5.82 -40.58 -31.74
C LYS A 257 -6.47 -39.49 -30.90
N ASN A 258 -5.69 -38.70 -30.16
CA ASN A 258 -6.17 -37.75 -29.16
C ASN A 258 -6.35 -36.33 -29.72
N ASP A 259 -5.68 -35.95 -30.83
CA ASP A 259 -5.73 -34.59 -31.40
C ASP A 259 -7.15 -34.01 -31.54
N LYS A 260 -8.14 -34.84 -31.93
CA LYS A 260 -9.55 -34.43 -32.07
C LYS A 260 -10.30 -34.17 -30.76
N TYR A 261 -9.67 -34.44 -29.62
CA TYR A 261 -10.19 -34.21 -28.27
C TYR A 261 -9.42 -33.10 -27.56
N ILE A 262 -8.50 -32.45 -28.28
CA ILE A 262 -7.71 -31.31 -27.84
C ILE A 262 -8.19 -30.12 -28.66
N VAL A 263 -8.54 -29.05 -27.98
CA VAL A 263 -8.98 -27.78 -28.57
C VAL A 263 -7.90 -26.75 -28.25
N GLU A 264 -7.32 -26.14 -29.27
CA GLU A 264 -6.51 -24.93 -29.10
C GLU A 264 -7.46 -23.79 -28.75
N ILE A 265 -7.21 -23.11 -27.63
CA ILE A 265 -8.04 -22.01 -27.13
C ILE A 265 -7.62 -20.72 -27.83
N ASP A 266 -6.37 -20.30 -27.62
CA ASP A 266 -5.78 -19.14 -28.27
C ASP A 266 -4.23 -19.21 -28.16
N LYS A 267 -3.53 -18.23 -28.73
CA LYS A 267 -2.08 -18.07 -28.74
C LYS A 267 -1.67 -16.73 -28.13
N GLY A 268 -0.41 -16.65 -27.67
CA GLY A 268 0.16 -15.44 -27.09
C GLY A 268 -0.43 -15.10 -25.73
N ILE A 269 -0.97 -16.10 -25.02
CA ILE A 269 -1.56 -15.93 -23.69
C ILE A 269 -0.43 -15.81 -22.66
N THR A 270 -0.42 -14.74 -21.87
CA THR A 270 0.59 -14.51 -20.83
C THR A 270 0.11 -14.97 -19.46
N SER A 271 -1.20 -14.90 -19.19
CA SER A 271 -1.81 -15.39 -17.96
C SER A 271 -3.28 -15.75 -18.21
N TYR A 272 -3.82 -16.67 -17.42
CA TYR A 272 -5.26 -16.95 -17.44
C TYR A 272 -5.81 -17.35 -16.08
N ARG A 273 -7.11 -17.12 -15.89
CA ARG A 273 -7.92 -17.56 -14.76
C ARG A 273 -9.06 -18.44 -15.27
N LEU A 274 -9.22 -19.63 -14.67
CA LEU A 274 -10.43 -20.45 -14.84
C LEU A 274 -11.57 -19.86 -14.02
N LEU A 275 -12.73 -19.68 -14.64
CA LEU A 275 -13.96 -19.25 -13.94
C LEU A 275 -14.67 -20.45 -13.29
N SER A 276 -15.72 -20.20 -12.50
CA SER A 276 -16.43 -21.26 -11.76
C SER A 276 -17.06 -22.38 -12.61
N ASP A 277 -17.41 -22.16 -13.88
CA ASP A 277 -17.83 -23.25 -14.81
C ASP A 277 -16.64 -24.10 -15.29
N GLU A 278 -15.40 -23.74 -14.95
CA GLU A 278 -14.11 -24.40 -15.27
C GLU A 278 -13.90 -24.77 -16.75
N LYS A 279 -14.82 -24.34 -17.61
CA LYS A 279 -14.76 -24.40 -19.07
C LYS A 279 -14.37 -23.05 -19.67
N GLN A 280 -14.60 -22.01 -18.90
CA GLN A 280 -14.47 -20.61 -19.28
C GLN A 280 -13.17 -20.05 -18.73
N LEU A 281 -12.56 -19.15 -19.49
CA LEU A 281 -11.29 -18.52 -19.14
C LEU A 281 -11.41 -17.02 -19.30
N LEU A 282 -10.86 -16.27 -18.35
CA LEU A 282 -10.45 -14.88 -18.54
C LEU A 282 -8.93 -14.87 -18.68
N TYR A 283 -8.37 -14.19 -19.68
CA TYR A 283 -6.94 -14.28 -19.96
C TYR A 283 -6.37 -13.01 -20.60
N THR A 284 -5.09 -12.78 -20.33
CA THR A 284 -4.31 -11.68 -20.93
C THR A 284 -3.38 -12.20 -22.01
N LYS A 285 -3.05 -11.35 -22.97
CA LYS A 285 -2.11 -11.66 -24.04
C LYS A 285 -0.89 -10.75 -24.01
N TYR A 286 0.18 -11.18 -24.69
CA TYR A 286 1.43 -10.41 -24.80
C TYR A 286 1.24 -9.06 -25.49
N ASP A 287 0.19 -8.91 -26.31
CA ASP A 287 -0.17 -7.65 -26.94
C ASP A 287 -0.98 -6.70 -26.04
N GLY A 288 -1.11 -7.01 -24.74
CA GLY A 288 -1.82 -6.19 -23.77
C GLY A 288 -3.34 -6.35 -23.78
N SER A 289 -3.89 -7.26 -24.60
CA SER A 289 -5.34 -7.46 -24.66
C SER A 289 -5.88 -8.36 -23.54
N LEU A 290 -7.04 -7.98 -23.01
CA LEU A 290 -7.86 -8.79 -22.12
C LEU A 290 -8.92 -9.55 -22.94
N ASN A 291 -9.04 -10.85 -22.70
CA ASN A 291 -9.84 -11.73 -23.53
C ASN A 291 -10.64 -12.72 -22.68
N TYR A 292 -11.76 -13.19 -23.24
CA TYR A 292 -12.65 -14.14 -22.61
C TYR A 292 -12.93 -15.33 -23.54
N TYR A 293 -12.82 -16.54 -23.00
CA TYR A 293 -13.23 -17.77 -23.67
C TYR A 293 -14.47 -18.34 -22.98
N ASP A 294 -15.58 -18.44 -23.70
CA ASP A 294 -16.87 -18.89 -23.15
C ASP A 294 -17.04 -20.41 -23.06
N GLY A 295 -16.00 -21.16 -23.44
CA GLY A 295 -16.01 -22.62 -23.49
C GLY A 295 -16.12 -23.20 -24.90
N ASP A 296 -16.52 -22.37 -25.88
CA ASP A 296 -16.68 -22.71 -27.29
C ASP A 296 -15.92 -21.73 -28.21
N SER A 297 -15.95 -20.42 -27.93
CA SER A 297 -15.28 -19.37 -28.70
C SER A 297 -14.59 -18.31 -27.81
N GLU A 298 -13.58 -17.68 -28.38
CA GLU A 298 -12.84 -16.55 -27.82
C GLU A 298 -13.42 -15.19 -28.28
N ASP A 299 -13.43 -14.22 -27.36
CA ASP A 299 -13.75 -12.82 -27.60
C ASP A 299 -12.65 -11.94 -26.99
N CYS A 300 -12.20 -10.94 -27.74
CA CYS A 300 -11.38 -9.85 -27.20
C CYS A 300 -12.32 -8.90 -26.45
N ILE A 301 -12.09 -8.71 -25.15
CA ILE A 301 -12.83 -7.73 -24.34
C ILE A 301 -12.33 -6.33 -24.71
N GLU A 302 -11.02 -6.10 -24.54
CA GLU A 302 -10.40 -4.82 -24.84
C GLU A 302 -8.90 -4.99 -25.09
N LYS A 303 -8.29 -4.07 -25.84
CA LYS A 303 -6.85 -3.96 -26.07
C LYS A 303 -6.24 -2.91 -25.16
N ASP A 304 -4.92 -3.00 -25.00
CA ASP A 304 -4.17 -1.98 -24.26
C ASP A 304 -4.76 -1.77 -22.85
N VAL A 305 -5.00 -2.89 -22.14
CA VAL A 305 -5.53 -2.89 -20.76
C VAL A 305 -4.37 -2.85 -19.78
N SER A 306 -4.39 -1.86 -18.88
CA SER A 306 -3.34 -1.63 -17.89
C SER A 306 -3.57 -2.41 -16.60
N ASP A 307 -4.83 -2.56 -16.16
CA ASP A 307 -5.22 -3.34 -14.97
C ASP A 307 -6.63 -3.92 -15.09
N TYR A 308 -6.93 -5.01 -14.38
CA TYR A 308 -8.28 -5.61 -14.35
C TYR A 308 -8.59 -6.40 -13.07
N TYR A 309 -9.87 -6.40 -12.70
CA TYR A 309 -10.43 -7.06 -11.53
C TYR A 309 -11.66 -7.89 -11.91
N LEU A 310 -11.66 -9.16 -11.52
CA LEU A 310 -12.84 -10.02 -11.61
C LEU A 310 -13.64 -9.86 -10.31
N VAL A 311 -14.70 -9.04 -10.32
CA VAL A 311 -15.49 -8.68 -9.13
C VAL A 311 -16.56 -9.73 -8.79
N ASP A 312 -16.95 -10.54 -9.76
CA ASP A 312 -17.71 -11.78 -9.56
C ASP A 312 -17.47 -12.75 -10.73
N ASP A 313 -18.14 -13.91 -10.76
CA ASP A 313 -17.97 -14.93 -11.81
C ASP A 313 -18.26 -14.44 -13.25
N HIS A 314 -18.88 -13.27 -13.41
CA HIS A 314 -19.42 -12.77 -14.68
C HIS A 314 -19.08 -11.32 -14.99
N THR A 315 -18.54 -10.54 -14.05
CA THR A 315 -18.24 -9.13 -14.28
C THR A 315 -16.76 -8.85 -14.06
N VAL A 316 -16.16 -8.23 -15.07
CA VAL A 316 -14.78 -7.75 -15.04
C VAL A 316 -14.80 -6.23 -15.06
N VAL A 317 -14.08 -5.59 -14.17
CA VAL A 317 -13.77 -4.15 -14.20
C VAL A 317 -12.34 -4.01 -14.68
N TYR A 318 -12.06 -3.08 -15.60
CA TYR A 318 -10.72 -2.92 -16.17
C TYR A 318 -10.42 -1.46 -16.49
N LEU A 319 -9.13 -1.13 -16.50
CA LEU A 319 -8.60 0.18 -16.86
C LEU A 319 -7.85 0.08 -18.19
N THR A 320 -8.11 0.98 -19.12
CA THR A 320 -7.38 1.05 -20.40
C THR A 320 -6.15 1.95 -20.29
N ASP A 321 -5.21 1.82 -21.24
CA ASP A 321 -4.06 2.71 -21.39
C ASP A 321 -4.49 4.16 -21.72
N ASP A 322 -5.70 4.33 -22.28
CA ASP A 322 -6.32 5.63 -22.53
C ASP A 322 -7.02 6.21 -21.28
N SER A 323 -6.86 5.57 -20.10
CA SER A 323 -7.40 6.00 -18.80
C SER A 323 -8.94 5.91 -18.67
N ASP A 324 -9.57 5.02 -19.44
CA ASP A 324 -11.00 4.70 -19.28
C ASP A 324 -11.18 3.54 -18.30
N LEU A 325 -11.95 3.78 -17.23
CA LEU A 325 -12.40 2.74 -16.32
C LEU A 325 -13.70 2.16 -16.84
N CYS A 326 -13.70 0.87 -17.17
CA CYS A 326 -14.81 0.19 -17.84
C CYS A 326 -15.22 -1.08 -17.09
N TYR A 327 -16.37 -1.62 -17.44
CA TYR A 327 -16.73 -3.00 -17.08
C TYR A 327 -17.16 -3.83 -18.28
N TYR A 328 -17.07 -5.14 -18.13
CA TYR A 328 -17.57 -6.13 -19.07
C TYR A 328 -18.35 -7.24 -18.35
N ASP A 329 -19.62 -7.43 -18.73
CA ASP A 329 -20.44 -8.57 -18.35
C ASP A 329 -20.18 -9.74 -19.31
N LEU A 330 -19.41 -10.72 -18.84
CA LEU A 330 -19.00 -11.94 -19.54
C LEU A 330 -20.18 -12.80 -20.01
N LYS A 331 -21.31 -12.74 -19.29
CA LYS A 331 -22.48 -13.58 -19.59
C LYS A 331 -23.34 -12.96 -20.68
N ASN A 332 -23.54 -11.66 -20.63
CA ASN A 332 -24.38 -10.93 -21.59
C ASN A 332 -23.57 -10.34 -22.75
N LYS A 333 -22.23 -10.37 -22.67
CA LYS A 333 -21.29 -9.77 -23.62
C LYS A 333 -21.62 -8.29 -23.86
N LYS A 334 -21.76 -7.56 -22.75
CA LYS A 334 -22.05 -6.13 -22.72
C LYS A 334 -21.00 -5.43 -21.88
N ASP A 335 -20.54 -4.32 -22.38
CA ASP A 335 -19.67 -3.36 -21.72
C ASP A 335 -20.36 -1.99 -21.55
N ASP A 336 -19.71 -1.15 -20.76
CA ASP A 336 -19.92 0.30 -20.66
C ASP A 336 -18.71 0.93 -19.97
N THR A 337 -18.52 2.23 -20.17
CA THR A 337 -17.56 3.04 -19.42
C THR A 337 -18.18 3.42 -18.07
N ILE A 338 -17.45 3.20 -16.99
CA ILE A 338 -17.78 3.64 -15.63
C ILE A 338 -17.35 5.10 -15.48
N ASP A 339 -16.10 5.40 -15.82
CA ASP A 339 -15.58 6.77 -15.81
C ASP A 339 -14.38 6.94 -16.74
N GLU A 340 -14.07 8.18 -17.08
CA GLU A 340 -12.96 8.61 -17.95
C GLU A 340 -11.90 9.36 -17.12
N ASP A 341 -10.69 9.50 -17.67
CA ASP A 341 -9.54 10.19 -17.04
C ASP A 341 -9.13 9.58 -15.68
N VAL A 342 -9.23 8.26 -15.55
CA VAL A 342 -8.86 7.52 -14.32
C VAL A 342 -7.37 7.19 -14.31
N SER A 343 -6.66 7.67 -13.30
CA SER A 343 -5.20 7.47 -13.15
C SER A 343 -4.85 6.14 -12.49
N GLY A 344 -5.75 5.57 -11.70
CA GLY A 344 -5.51 4.29 -11.02
C GLY A 344 -6.71 3.80 -10.21
N ILE A 345 -6.79 2.48 -10.02
CA ILE A 345 -7.83 1.83 -9.20
C ILE A 345 -7.24 1.53 -7.82
N ASN A 346 -7.85 2.05 -6.76
CA ASN A 346 -7.43 1.83 -5.37
C ASN A 346 -8.13 0.63 -4.72
N LYS A 347 -9.42 0.40 -5.04
CA LYS A 347 -10.20 -0.74 -4.55
C LYS A 347 -11.23 -1.18 -5.58
N CYS A 348 -11.25 -2.49 -5.88
CA CYS A 348 -12.25 -3.09 -6.74
C CYS A 348 -12.52 -4.55 -6.35
N THR A 349 -13.39 -4.73 -5.35
CA THR A 349 -13.79 -6.06 -4.82
C THR A 349 -15.25 -6.40 -5.09
N SER A 350 -16.07 -5.42 -5.46
CA SER A 350 -17.45 -5.64 -5.89
C SER A 350 -17.86 -4.66 -6.99
N LYS A 351 -18.99 -4.98 -7.63
CA LYS A 351 -19.60 -4.14 -8.66
C LYS A 351 -20.24 -2.85 -8.12
N ASP A 352 -20.49 -2.79 -6.81
CA ASP A 352 -21.29 -1.73 -6.19
C ASP A 352 -20.39 -0.67 -5.50
N PHE A 353 -19.07 -0.91 -5.44
CA PHE A 353 -18.13 -0.03 -4.75
C PHE A 353 -16.72 -0.16 -5.33
N ILE A 354 -16.34 0.85 -6.12
CA ILE A 354 -15.05 0.93 -6.79
C ILE A 354 -14.43 2.27 -6.41
N VAL A 355 -13.29 2.25 -5.72
CA VAL A 355 -12.54 3.46 -5.34
C VAL A 355 -11.37 3.63 -6.29
N TYR A 356 -11.23 4.82 -6.86
CA TYR A 356 -10.22 5.12 -7.87
C TYR A 356 -9.84 6.60 -7.82
N GLU A 357 -8.74 6.94 -8.47
CA GLU A 357 -8.23 8.31 -8.55
C GLU A 357 -8.32 8.87 -9.96
N LYS A 358 -8.42 10.19 -10.03
CA LYS A 358 -8.21 10.98 -11.25
C LYS A 358 -7.13 12.02 -10.99
N ASP A 359 -6.33 12.29 -12.01
CA ASP A 359 -5.22 13.26 -11.96
C ASP A 359 -4.22 13.02 -10.80
N TYR A 360 -4.21 11.82 -10.20
CA TYR A 360 -3.43 11.45 -9.01
C TYR A 360 -3.69 12.28 -7.73
N GLU A 361 -4.74 13.11 -7.71
CA GLU A 361 -5.05 14.01 -6.58
C GLU A 361 -6.55 14.02 -6.22
N ASP A 362 -7.43 13.60 -7.13
CA ASP A 362 -8.87 13.55 -6.89
C ASP A 362 -9.32 12.11 -6.62
N LEU A 363 -9.92 11.88 -5.46
CA LEU A 363 -10.45 10.57 -5.07
C LEU A 363 -11.93 10.46 -5.43
N TYR A 364 -12.32 9.35 -6.06
CA TYR A 364 -13.70 9.07 -6.47
C TYR A 364 -14.15 7.68 -6.00
N CYS A 365 -15.46 7.52 -5.91
CA CYS A 365 -16.11 6.22 -5.76
C CYS A 365 -17.19 6.05 -6.83
N GLY A 366 -17.19 4.92 -7.52
CA GLY A 366 -18.17 4.56 -8.55
C GLY A 366 -18.73 3.15 -8.37
N SER A 367 -19.54 2.74 -9.34
CA SER A 367 -20.11 1.39 -9.44
C SER A 367 -20.41 1.04 -10.91
N VAL A 368 -20.59 -0.24 -11.21
CA VAL A 368 -20.85 -0.74 -12.58
C VAL A 368 -22.16 -0.21 -13.17
N ASP A 369 -23.19 -0.03 -12.34
CA ASP A 369 -24.55 0.33 -12.77
C ASP A 369 -25.00 1.73 -12.28
N GLY A 370 -24.09 2.53 -11.72
CA GLY A 370 -24.40 3.79 -11.04
C GLY A 370 -23.45 4.93 -11.41
N ASP A 371 -23.80 6.12 -10.94
CA ASP A 371 -22.98 7.32 -11.16
C ASP A 371 -21.74 7.32 -10.23
N SER A 372 -20.65 7.88 -10.72
CA SER A 372 -19.46 8.19 -9.92
C SER A 372 -19.67 9.43 -9.04
N GLU A 373 -19.11 9.40 -7.83
CA GLU A 373 -19.10 10.52 -6.90
C GLU A 373 -17.67 10.89 -6.50
N LYS A 374 -17.35 12.19 -6.56
CA LYS A 374 -16.09 12.72 -6.04
C LYS A 374 -16.13 12.69 -4.52
N ILE A 375 -15.11 12.08 -3.91
CA ILE A 375 -14.93 11.96 -2.46
C ILE A 375 -14.10 13.12 -1.93
N ALA A 376 -12.95 13.38 -2.56
CA ALA A 376 -11.99 14.38 -2.12
C ALA A 376 -11.14 14.90 -3.28
N THR A 377 -10.41 15.98 -3.03
CA THR A 377 -9.47 16.62 -3.96
C THR A 377 -8.22 17.02 -3.18
N GLY A 378 -7.06 17.03 -3.83
CA GLY A 378 -5.78 17.27 -3.17
C GLY A 378 -5.44 16.22 -2.13
N ILE A 379 -5.86 14.96 -2.35
CA ILE A 379 -5.47 13.88 -1.44
C ILE A 379 -3.95 13.65 -1.57
N ASP A 380 -3.33 13.34 -0.44
CA ASP A 380 -1.94 12.92 -0.38
C ASP A 380 -1.83 11.40 -0.49
N SER A 381 -2.73 10.67 0.19
CA SER A 381 -2.75 9.21 0.12
C SER A 381 -4.14 8.61 0.35
N TYR A 382 -4.47 7.56 -0.41
CA TYR A 382 -5.56 6.64 -0.08
C TYR A 382 -5.10 5.64 0.98
N ILE A 383 -5.83 5.57 2.11
CA ILE A 383 -5.47 4.68 3.24
C ILE A 383 -6.23 3.35 3.16
N GLY A 384 -7.51 3.37 2.79
CA GLY A 384 -8.34 2.18 2.80
C GLY A 384 -9.83 2.48 2.74
N CYS A 385 -10.65 1.45 2.91
CA CYS A 385 -12.10 1.60 2.92
C CYS A 385 -12.82 0.49 3.70
N ASP A 386 -13.88 0.85 4.42
CA ASP A 386 -14.91 -0.06 4.90
C ASP A 386 -15.99 -0.19 3.81
N GLU A 387 -15.97 -1.30 3.09
CA GLU A 387 -16.90 -1.52 1.97
C GLU A 387 -18.34 -1.73 2.43
N ASP A 388 -18.56 -2.32 3.60
CA ASP A 388 -19.90 -2.59 4.14
C ASP A 388 -20.62 -1.29 4.53
N ASN A 389 -19.87 -0.36 5.13
CA ASN A 389 -20.35 0.97 5.49
C ASN A 389 -20.13 2.02 4.39
N LYS A 390 -19.53 1.65 3.26
CA LYS A 390 -19.20 2.55 2.14
C LYS A 390 -18.41 3.77 2.60
N THR A 391 -17.41 3.55 3.45
CA THR A 391 -16.55 4.59 4.02
C THR A 391 -15.15 4.49 3.42
N VAL A 392 -14.59 5.61 3.00
CA VAL A 392 -13.24 5.73 2.46
C VAL A 392 -12.37 6.55 3.42
N TYR A 393 -11.14 6.12 3.65
CA TYR A 393 -10.15 6.79 4.48
C TYR A 393 -8.99 7.29 3.61
N TYR A 394 -8.58 8.53 3.83
CA TYR A 394 -7.53 9.17 3.05
C TYR A 394 -6.84 10.27 3.86
N THR A 395 -5.64 10.65 3.47
CA THR A 395 -4.93 11.81 4.02
C THR A 395 -4.94 12.98 3.05
N VAL A 396 -4.88 14.19 3.61
CA VAL A 396 -4.56 15.43 2.90
C VAL A 396 -3.36 16.02 3.62
N SER A 397 -2.31 16.40 2.88
CA SER A 397 -1.09 16.93 3.47
C SER A 397 -0.89 18.36 2.99
N ASP A 398 -0.75 19.26 3.95
CA ASP A 398 -0.36 20.64 3.70
C ASP A 398 1.06 20.86 4.24
N SER A 399 1.91 21.48 3.43
CA SER A 399 3.25 21.91 3.86
C SER A 399 3.18 23.40 4.16
N ASP A 400 3.46 23.74 5.41
CA ASP A 400 3.55 25.11 5.87
C ASP A 400 5.02 25.46 6.12
N GLU A 401 5.45 26.55 5.49
CA GLU A 401 6.77 27.14 5.73
C GLU A 401 6.67 28.07 6.95
N GLN A 402 7.28 27.68 8.06
CA GLN A 402 7.30 28.48 9.30
C GLN A 402 8.69 29.08 9.50
N GLY A 403 8.75 30.37 9.86
CA GLY A 403 10.02 31.05 10.14
C GLY A 403 10.73 30.44 11.37
N LEU A 404 12.02 30.14 11.27
CA LEU A 404 12.78 29.47 12.32
C LEU A 404 12.74 30.24 13.65
N TYR A 405 12.77 31.57 13.59
CA TYR A 405 12.69 32.42 14.79
C TYR A 405 11.42 32.18 15.64
N ALA A 406 10.33 31.64 15.06
CA ALA A 406 9.12 31.30 15.82
C ALA A 406 9.38 30.24 16.91
N TYR A 407 10.35 29.35 16.67
CA TYR A 407 10.75 28.26 17.58
C TYR A 407 11.87 28.68 18.54
N ILE A 408 12.35 29.93 18.48
CA ILE A 408 13.44 30.42 19.33
C ILE A 408 12.87 31.15 20.54
N ASP A 409 13.49 30.93 21.70
CA ASP A 409 13.34 31.75 22.90
C ASP A 409 14.51 32.74 22.99
N ASP A 410 14.23 34.00 22.70
CA ASP A 410 15.22 35.07 22.69
C ASP A 410 14.91 36.07 23.82
N GLU A 411 15.58 35.86 24.96
CA GLU A 411 15.44 36.73 26.12
C GLU A 411 16.13 38.10 25.97
N TYR A 412 17.01 38.25 24.98
CA TYR A 412 17.81 39.46 24.75
C TYR A 412 17.16 40.44 23.78
N ALA A 413 16.17 40.02 22.99
CA ALA A 413 15.55 40.83 21.93
C ALA A 413 15.15 42.25 22.40
N ASP A 414 14.51 42.37 23.56
CA ASP A 414 14.08 43.67 24.10
C ASP A 414 15.26 44.54 24.56
N ASP A 415 16.34 43.96 25.06
CA ASP A 415 17.51 44.68 25.56
C ASP A 415 18.45 45.07 24.41
N ASP A 416 18.67 44.17 23.45
CA ASP A 416 19.43 44.41 22.23
C ASP A 416 18.83 45.55 21.40
N ALA A 417 17.49 45.61 21.33
CA ALA A 417 16.79 46.70 20.65
C ALA A 417 17.04 48.10 21.25
N LYS A 418 17.65 48.19 22.45
CA LYS A 418 18.03 49.45 23.10
C LYS A 418 19.50 49.82 22.89
N VAL A 419 20.30 48.92 22.33
CA VAL A 419 21.72 49.13 22.06
C VAL A 419 21.86 49.70 20.65
N GLU A 420 22.58 50.83 20.53
CA GLU A 420 22.87 51.44 19.24
C GLU A 420 24.31 51.10 18.82
N GLU A 421 24.51 50.80 17.53
CA GLU A 421 25.83 50.65 16.94
C GLU A 421 26.70 51.90 17.25
N PRO A 422 27.93 51.73 17.75
CA PRO A 422 28.81 52.86 18.04
C PRO A 422 29.05 53.75 16.81
N ASP A 423 28.57 55.00 16.87
CA ASP A 423 28.92 55.99 15.84
C ASP A 423 30.40 56.36 15.97
N VAL A 424 31.21 55.95 14.97
CA VAL A 424 32.64 56.27 14.83
C VAL A 424 32.92 57.76 15.05
N LYS A 425 32.00 58.65 14.68
CA LYS A 425 32.16 60.11 14.88
C LYS A 425 32.23 60.52 16.35
N THR A 426 31.67 59.72 17.25
CA THR A 426 31.78 59.96 18.70
C THR A 426 33.19 59.70 19.24
N CYS A 427 34.04 59.02 18.47
CA CYS A 427 35.45 58.75 18.78
C CYS A 427 36.41 59.78 18.16
N LEU A 428 35.88 60.83 17.53
CA LEU A 428 36.68 61.88 16.90
C LEU A 428 36.90 63.05 17.86
N THR A 429 38.16 63.44 18.07
CA THR A 429 38.51 64.64 18.83
C THR A 429 39.10 65.70 17.91
N ALA A 430 38.51 66.89 17.88
CA ALA A 430 38.99 68.02 17.11
C ALA A 430 40.42 68.41 17.51
N VAL A 431 41.33 68.47 16.54
CA VAL A 431 42.72 68.91 16.70
C VAL A 431 43.05 70.02 15.71
N THR A 432 44.20 70.66 15.90
CA THR A 432 44.73 71.63 14.95
C THR A 432 45.47 70.95 13.81
N GLU A 433 45.55 71.63 12.67
CA GLU A 433 46.39 71.20 11.53
C GLU A 433 47.87 71.03 11.93
N GLU A 434 48.37 71.85 12.85
CA GLU A 434 49.73 71.74 13.39
C GLU A 434 49.91 70.47 14.22
N GLU A 435 48.87 69.95 14.85
CA GLU A 435 48.93 68.68 15.58
C GLU A 435 48.82 67.47 14.63
N ALA A 436 48.02 67.59 13.56
CA ALA A 436 47.76 66.50 12.62
C ALA A 436 48.91 66.23 11.64
N LEU A 437 49.60 67.27 11.15
CA LEU A 437 50.64 67.11 10.13
C LEU A 437 51.99 66.63 10.72
N PRO A 438 52.68 65.68 10.07
CA PRO A 438 54.06 65.36 10.42
C PRO A 438 55.00 66.52 10.06
N GLU A 439 56.14 66.62 10.73
CA GLU A 439 57.08 67.73 10.65
C GLU A 439 57.59 67.96 9.22
N TYR A 440 57.80 66.89 8.47
CA TYR A 440 58.25 66.99 7.08
C TYR A 440 57.18 67.60 6.15
N GLU A 441 55.89 67.34 6.39
CA GLU A 441 54.79 67.97 5.63
C GLU A 441 54.61 69.44 6.04
N LYS A 442 54.83 69.76 7.32
CA LYS A 442 54.82 71.17 7.77
C LYS A 442 55.91 71.98 7.11
N GLU A 443 57.13 71.45 7.06
CA GLU A 443 58.26 72.09 6.36
C GLU A 443 57.94 72.26 4.86
N TYR A 444 57.37 71.22 4.22
CA TYR A 444 56.98 71.26 2.81
C TYR A 444 55.92 72.32 2.52
N LEU A 445 54.80 72.32 3.25
CA LEU A 445 53.69 73.26 3.07
C LEU A 445 54.05 74.70 3.47
N ALA A 446 55.04 74.90 4.34
CA ALA A 446 55.58 76.23 4.65
C ALA A 446 56.44 76.81 3.51
N GLU A 447 57.15 75.96 2.76
CA GLU A 447 57.93 76.36 1.57
C GLU A 447 57.03 76.52 0.33
N TYR A 448 55.98 75.70 0.20
CA TYR A 448 55.05 75.66 -0.94
C TYR A 448 53.58 75.86 -0.52
N PRO A 449 53.21 77.06 -0.03
CA PRO A 449 51.86 77.31 0.50
C PRO A 449 50.75 77.22 -0.54
N ASP A 450 51.08 77.40 -1.83
CA ASP A 450 50.12 77.30 -2.94
C ASP A 450 49.73 75.85 -3.27
N GLU A 451 50.44 74.83 -2.74
CA GLU A 451 50.16 73.40 -2.98
C GLU A 451 49.28 72.76 -1.90
N LYS A 452 48.88 73.52 -0.89
CA LYS A 452 48.12 73.04 0.27
C LYS A 452 46.76 72.44 -0.07
N ASP A 453 46.05 73.04 -1.03
CA ASP A 453 44.74 72.54 -1.49
C ASP A 453 44.88 71.24 -2.29
N ASP A 454 45.99 71.05 -3.01
CA ASP A 454 46.28 69.81 -3.74
C ASP A 454 46.68 68.70 -2.77
N PHE A 455 47.48 69.02 -1.74
CA PHE A 455 47.82 68.08 -0.66
C PHE A 455 46.59 67.46 0.00
N TYR A 456 45.61 68.29 0.42
CA TYR A 456 44.40 67.76 1.07
C TYR A 456 43.53 66.92 0.14
N ARG A 457 43.56 67.19 -1.17
CA ARG A 457 42.85 66.40 -2.17
C ARG A 457 43.51 65.06 -2.48
N ASP A 458 44.81 64.94 -2.21
CA ASP A 458 45.59 63.72 -2.44
C ASP A 458 45.58 62.76 -1.24
N LEU A 459 45.00 63.17 -0.11
CA LEU A 459 44.74 62.30 1.03
C LEU A 459 43.73 61.18 0.68
N TYR A 460 43.85 60.04 1.37
CA TYR A 460 42.92 58.92 1.18
C TYR A 460 41.52 59.33 1.65
N TYR A 461 40.49 59.09 0.85
CA TYR A 461 39.13 59.50 1.19
C TYR A 461 38.34 58.34 1.78
N GLU A 462 37.90 58.48 3.04
CA GLU A 462 37.04 57.53 3.73
C GLU A 462 35.58 57.84 3.43
N SER A 463 34.94 56.98 2.64
CA SER A 463 33.56 57.17 2.18
C SER A 463 32.55 57.18 3.33
N ASP A 464 32.77 56.34 4.34
CA ASP A 464 31.79 56.08 5.39
C ASP A 464 31.73 57.24 6.39
N LEU A 465 32.88 57.92 6.57
CA LEU A 465 32.98 59.12 7.40
C LEU A 465 32.83 60.41 6.59
N ASN A 466 32.94 60.33 5.25
CA ASN A 466 33.00 61.49 4.35
C ASN A 466 34.15 62.44 4.73
N MET A 467 35.34 61.88 5.01
CA MET A 467 36.52 62.59 5.51
C MET A 467 37.80 62.07 4.84
N TYR A 468 38.89 62.84 4.93
CA TYR A 468 40.19 62.49 4.37
C TYR A 468 41.14 61.96 5.45
N TYR A 469 41.62 60.74 5.29
CA TYR A 469 42.53 60.05 6.20
C TYR A 469 44.00 60.42 5.97
N MET A 470 44.73 60.60 7.08
CA MET A 470 46.17 60.81 7.09
C MET A 470 46.81 60.18 8.33
N TYR A 471 47.83 59.36 8.11
CA TYR A 471 48.66 58.83 9.18
C TYR A 471 49.89 59.71 9.41
N ASN A 472 50.09 60.17 10.65
CA ASN A 472 51.24 60.96 11.05
C ASN A 472 52.32 60.07 11.66
N ILE A 473 53.40 59.87 10.90
CA ILE A 473 54.53 59.02 11.28
C ILE A 473 55.31 59.53 12.51
N ASP A 474 55.26 60.83 12.82
CA ASP A 474 55.99 61.38 13.96
C ASP A 474 55.27 61.12 15.28
N THR A 475 53.94 61.05 15.25
CA THR A 475 53.12 60.80 16.43
C THR A 475 52.60 59.36 16.53
N ASP A 476 52.74 58.57 15.46
CA ASP A 476 52.15 57.23 15.33
C ASP A 476 50.63 57.28 15.57
N LYS A 477 49.95 58.22 14.89
CA LYS A 477 48.51 58.46 15.06
C LYS A 477 47.81 58.71 13.73
N GLU A 478 46.55 58.35 13.70
CA GLU A 478 45.64 58.55 12.59
C GLU A 478 44.82 59.83 12.77
N TYR A 479 44.76 60.60 11.70
CA TYR A 479 44.02 61.86 11.64
C TYR A 479 43.06 61.85 10.47
N LEU A 480 41.92 62.49 10.67
CA LEU A 480 40.87 62.64 9.67
C LEU A 480 40.61 64.13 9.44
N TYR A 481 40.47 64.52 8.19
CA TYR A 481 40.20 65.89 7.78
C TYR A 481 38.82 65.99 7.14
N ASP A 482 37.96 66.82 7.74
CA ASP A 482 36.67 67.18 7.18
C ASP A 482 36.85 68.43 6.30
N ASP A 483 36.75 68.26 4.99
CA ASP A 483 36.90 69.36 4.03
C ASP A 483 35.73 70.35 4.06
N LEU A 484 34.54 69.93 4.49
CA LEU A 484 33.37 70.81 4.62
C LEU A 484 33.50 71.70 5.86
N ALA A 485 33.91 71.11 6.99
CA ALA A 485 34.14 71.85 8.23
C ALA A 485 35.50 72.56 8.27
N LYS A 486 36.42 72.22 7.37
CA LYS A 486 37.84 72.66 7.35
C LYS A 486 38.51 72.36 8.70
N GLN A 487 38.31 71.16 9.22
CA GLN A 487 38.69 70.77 10.58
C GLN A 487 39.39 69.42 10.61
N TRP A 488 40.45 69.33 11.40
CA TRP A 488 41.19 68.11 11.68
C TRP A 488 40.64 67.41 12.93
N TYR A 489 40.66 66.08 12.90
CA TYR A 489 40.29 65.21 14.00
C TYR A 489 41.38 64.16 14.20
N VAL A 490 41.62 63.77 15.43
CA VAL A 490 42.35 62.54 15.77
C VAL A 490 41.32 61.46 16.08
N PHE A 491 41.54 60.26 15.55
CA PHE A 491 40.73 59.09 15.87
C PHE A 491 41.21 58.49 17.21
N ASP A 492 40.27 58.31 18.15
CA ASP A 492 40.52 57.65 19.43
C ASP A 492 40.23 56.16 19.31
N GLU A 493 41.25 55.42 18.86
CA GLU A 493 41.17 53.97 18.63
C GLU A 493 40.85 53.20 19.92
N ASP A 494 41.45 53.59 21.05
CA ASP A 494 41.19 52.96 22.35
C ASP A 494 39.70 53.11 22.74
N LYS A 495 39.15 54.31 22.56
CA LYS A 495 37.73 54.57 22.85
C LYS A 495 36.79 53.85 21.90
N TYR A 496 37.14 53.78 20.61
CA TYR A 496 36.36 53.02 19.64
C TYR A 496 36.34 51.53 20.01
N ASN A 497 37.50 50.94 20.29
CA ASN A 497 37.62 49.54 20.69
C ASN A 497 36.81 49.23 21.97
N GLU A 498 36.79 50.13 22.97
CA GLU A 498 35.94 49.94 24.17
C GLU A 498 34.43 49.94 23.84
N LEU A 499 33.99 50.77 22.88
CA LEU A 499 32.59 50.84 22.46
C LEU A 499 32.22 49.65 21.55
N ASP A 500 33.13 49.25 20.68
CA ASP A 500 32.99 48.13 19.75
C ASP A 500 32.95 46.80 20.50
N GLU A 501 33.85 46.58 21.48
CA GLU A 501 33.82 45.40 22.35
C GLU A 501 32.50 45.29 23.13
N ALA A 502 31.94 46.42 23.57
CA ALA A 502 30.65 46.44 24.27
C ALA A 502 29.44 46.18 23.34
N TYR A 503 29.59 46.43 22.04
CA TYR A 503 28.55 46.21 21.03
C TYR A 503 28.66 44.84 20.34
N SER A 504 29.86 44.28 20.19
CA SER A 504 30.12 43.07 19.38
C SER A 504 29.23 41.88 19.78
N GLU A 505 29.06 41.60 21.07
CA GLU A 505 28.16 40.50 21.51
C GLU A 505 26.69 40.75 21.17
N VAL A 506 26.27 42.01 21.12
CA VAL A 506 24.91 42.42 20.72
C VAL A 506 24.77 42.37 19.20
N ALA A 507 25.81 42.80 18.47
CA ALA A 507 25.85 42.78 17.02
C ALA A 507 25.68 41.36 16.46
N ASP A 508 26.44 40.39 17.00
CA ASP A 508 26.37 38.99 16.58
C ASP A 508 24.97 38.40 16.79
N ARG A 509 24.32 38.70 17.94
CA ARG A 509 22.93 38.27 18.20
C ARG A 509 21.92 38.96 17.29
N ILE A 510 22.11 40.25 16.98
CA ILE A 510 21.26 40.98 16.03
C ILE A 510 21.36 40.35 14.64
N GLU A 511 22.58 40.06 14.17
CA GLU A 511 22.79 39.40 12.88
C GLU A 511 22.11 38.03 12.84
N LEU A 512 22.40 37.16 13.82
CA LEU A 512 21.77 35.83 13.92
C LEU A 512 20.24 35.93 13.95
N ARG A 513 19.67 36.89 14.68
CA ARG A 513 18.22 37.11 14.77
C ARG A 513 17.61 37.45 13.42
N GLU A 514 18.25 38.31 12.63
CA GLU A 514 17.74 38.65 11.29
C GLU A 514 17.88 37.45 10.35
N GLU A 515 18.99 36.71 10.40
CA GLU A 515 19.14 35.48 9.63
C GLU A 515 18.06 34.42 9.97
N LEU A 516 17.73 34.25 11.25
CA LEU A 516 16.67 33.34 11.72
C LEU A 516 15.25 33.76 11.32
N LYS A 517 15.01 35.06 11.09
CA LYS A 517 13.73 35.56 10.58
C LYS A 517 13.58 35.37 9.08
N ASP A 518 14.70 35.41 8.35
CA ASP A 518 14.75 35.18 6.92
C ASP A 518 14.81 33.69 6.56
N ALA A 519 15.13 32.83 7.53
CA ALA A 519 15.15 31.39 7.38
C ALA A 519 13.87 30.72 7.91
N SER A 520 13.56 29.55 7.34
CA SER A 520 12.35 28.79 7.60
C SER A 520 12.63 27.31 7.75
N VAL A 521 11.66 26.60 8.32
CA VAL A 521 11.59 25.14 8.34
C VAL A 521 10.27 24.73 7.71
N ASP A 522 10.34 23.73 6.84
CA ASP A 522 9.16 23.11 6.25
C ASP A 522 8.59 22.12 7.25
N THR A 523 7.34 22.34 7.65
CA THR A 523 6.58 21.37 8.44
C THR A 523 5.46 20.84 7.58
N THR A 524 5.42 19.52 7.39
CA THR A 524 4.29 18.85 6.74
C THR A 524 3.36 18.34 7.81
N VAL A 525 2.11 18.76 7.75
CA VAL A 525 1.03 18.24 8.58
C VAL A 525 0.11 17.41 7.69
N SER A 526 -0.13 16.17 8.09
CA SER A 526 -1.08 15.29 7.41
C SER A 526 -2.36 15.21 8.23
N GLU A 527 -3.47 15.55 7.60
CA GLU A 527 -4.81 15.42 8.16
C GLU A 527 -5.45 14.12 7.65
N LEU A 528 -5.98 13.30 8.55
CA LEU A 528 -6.65 12.04 8.25
C LEU A 528 -8.16 12.23 8.23
N TYR A 529 -8.79 11.79 7.15
CA TYR A 529 -10.22 11.94 6.91
C TYR A 529 -10.93 10.59 6.76
N SER A 530 -12.20 10.56 7.15
CA SER A 530 -13.16 9.55 6.71
C SER A 530 -14.27 10.19 5.89
N CYS A 531 -14.73 9.51 4.85
CA CYS A 531 -15.88 9.94 4.07
C CYS A 531 -16.78 8.75 3.76
N VAL A 532 -18.00 8.77 4.30
CA VAL A 532 -19.08 7.89 3.82
C VAL A 532 -19.55 8.42 2.47
N VAL A 533 -19.52 7.60 1.42
CA VAL A 533 -19.92 8.03 0.07
C VAL A 533 -21.30 8.69 0.09
N GLY A 534 -21.45 9.87 -0.50
CA GLY A 534 -22.68 10.67 -0.45
C GLY A 534 -22.81 11.57 0.78
N LYS A 535 -21.76 11.76 1.59
CA LYS A 535 -21.72 12.61 2.79
C LYS A 535 -20.53 13.55 2.74
N ASP A 536 -20.58 14.58 3.60
CA ASP A 536 -19.44 15.47 3.78
C ASP A 536 -18.31 14.71 4.52
N PRO A 537 -17.04 14.89 4.12
CA PRO A 537 -15.91 14.32 4.84
C PRO A 537 -15.82 14.78 6.30
N GLU A 538 -15.33 13.90 7.15
CA GLU A 538 -15.06 14.16 8.57
C GLU A 538 -13.56 13.99 8.83
N CYS A 539 -12.92 15.06 9.31
CA CYS A 539 -11.54 15.01 9.80
C CYS A 539 -11.53 14.17 11.09
N ILE A 540 -10.78 13.08 11.07
CA ILE A 540 -10.59 12.19 12.23
C ILE A 540 -9.51 12.77 13.13
N ASN A 541 -8.36 13.12 12.55
CA ASN A 541 -7.22 13.66 13.26
C ASN A 541 -6.42 14.61 12.34
N GLY A 542 -6.02 15.76 12.86
CA GLY A 542 -5.38 16.81 12.08
C GLY A 542 -3.85 16.77 12.03
N ASN A 543 -3.20 15.81 12.70
CA ASN A 543 -1.74 15.72 12.76
C ASN A 543 -1.27 14.26 12.83
N VAL A 544 -1.66 13.48 11.83
CA VAL A 544 -1.22 12.08 11.72
C VAL A 544 0.19 12.01 11.19
N SER A 545 0.96 11.05 11.70
CA SER A 545 2.25 10.71 11.10
C SER A 545 2.04 10.02 9.75
N SER A 546 3.11 9.74 9.02
CA SER A 546 3.07 9.06 7.72
C SER A 546 2.55 7.61 7.76
N TYR A 547 2.13 7.10 8.92
CA TYR A 547 1.74 5.71 9.14
C TYR A 547 0.27 5.61 9.58
N ALA A 548 -0.65 5.73 8.61
CA ALA A 548 -2.06 5.40 8.81
C ALA A 548 -2.44 4.17 7.96
N TYR A 549 -3.18 3.26 8.56
CA TYR A 549 -3.54 1.97 7.95
C TYR A 549 -4.94 1.53 8.38
N CYS A 550 -5.53 0.60 7.65
CA CYS A 550 -6.76 -0.07 8.09
C CYS A 550 -6.61 -1.59 8.11
N SER A 551 -7.46 -2.25 8.89
CA SER A 551 -7.65 -3.70 8.82
C SER A 551 -8.00 -4.14 7.39
N HIS A 552 -7.80 -5.42 7.07
CA HIS A 552 -8.08 -5.95 5.73
C HIS A 552 -9.52 -5.70 5.25
N ASP A 553 -10.49 -5.74 6.16
CA ASP A 553 -11.90 -5.42 5.90
C ASP A 553 -12.23 -3.92 5.99
N GLY A 554 -11.27 -3.09 6.40
CA GLY A 554 -11.38 -1.64 6.59
C GLY A 554 -12.22 -1.19 7.78
N SER A 555 -12.70 -2.12 8.62
CA SER A 555 -13.56 -1.79 9.75
C SER A 555 -12.83 -1.08 10.91
N ILE A 556 -11.50 -1.18 10.94
CA ILE A 556 -10.65 -0.53 11.93
C ILE A 556 -9.55 0.24 11.21
N LEU A 557 -9.46 1.53 11.50
CA LEU A 557 -8.34 2.38 11.11
C LEU A 557 -7.41 2.52 12.32
N TYR A 558 -6.11 2.44 12.11
CA TYR A 558 -5.09 2.62 13.14
C TYR A 558 -3.95 3.47 12.60
N TYR A 559 -3.43 4.36 13.44
CA TYR A 559 -2.43 5.35 13.06
C TYR A 559 -1.73 5.90 14.30
N SER A 560 -0.63 6.58 14.09
CA SER A 560 0.02 7.39 15.12
C SER A 560 -0.19 8.87 14.80
N ALA A 561 -0.42 9.69 15.81
CA ALA A 561 -0.47 11.15 15.67
C ALA A 561 0.70 11.78 16.40
N ALA A 562 1.32 12.79 15.79
CA ALA A 562 2.44 13.51 16.38
C ALA A 562 1.93 14.35 17.56
N GLY A 563 2.71 14.36 18.65
CA GLY A 563 2.45 15.23 19.78
C GLY A 563 2.64 16.70 19.42
N ASP A 564 1.86 17.57 20.06
CA ASP A 564 2.11 19.01 20.00
C ASP A 564 3.29 19.35 20.94
N THR A 565 4.30 20.05 20.43
CA THR A 565 5.33 20.69 21.27
C THR A 565 5.15 22.20 21.33
N THR A 566 5.30 22.74 22.54
CA THR A 566 5.40 24.20 22.76
C THR A 566 6.80 24.61 23.19
N GLU A 567 7.75 23.66 23.13
CA GLU A 567 9.14 23.88 23.46
C GLU A 567 9.76 24.87 22.46
N LYS A 568 10.72 25.63 22.96
CA LYS A 568 11.49 26.62 22.20
C LYS A 568 12.96 26.43 22.51
N ILE A 569 13.79 26.63 21.52
CA ILE A 569 15.24 26.53 21.67
C ILE A 569 15.78 27.88 22.12
N SER A 570 16.59 27.88 23.18
CA SER A 570 17.23 29.11 23.66
C SER A 570 18.16 29.66 22.59
N ILE A 571 18.13 30.98 22.35
CA ILE A 571 19.07 31.63 21.42
C ILE A 571 20.54 31.44 21.84
N ASP A 572 20.82 31.22 23.12
CA ASP A 572 22.18 30.95 23.63
C ASP A 572 22.71 29.55 23.26
N ASP A 573 21.81 28.61 22.94
CA ASP A 573 22.16 27.24 22.54
C ASP A 573 22.38 27.11 21.03
N ILE A 574 22.30 28.22 20.29
CA ILE A 574 22.40 28.29 18.84
C ILE A 574 23.55 29.21 18.43
N THR A 575 24.35 28.75 17.47
CA THR A 575 25.46 29.55 16.91
C THR A 575 25.28 29.97 15.46
N SER A 576 24.25 29.44 14.78
CA SER A 576 23.95 29.75 13.37
C SER A 576 22.53 29.29 13.00
N VAL A 577 22.01 29.75 11.85
CA VAL A 577 20.74 29.25 11.30
C VAL A 577 20.73 27.73 11.11
N TYR A 578 21.84 27.13 10.68
CA TYR A 578 21.93 25.68 10.47
C TYR A 578 21.79 24.89 11.77
N ASP A 579 22.37 25.42 12.85
CA ASP A 579 22.28 24.84 14.20
C ASP A 579 20.84 24.93 14.73
N ALA A 580 20.19 26.08 14.55
CA ALA A 580 18.77 26.26 14.87
C ALA A 580 17.89 25.29 14.08
N GLN A 581 18.09 25.19 12.77
CA GLN A 581 17.30 24.29 11.92
C GLN A 581 17.41 22.84 12.40
N TYR A 582 18.63 22.35 12.64
CA TYR A 582 18.85 20.99 13.13
C TYR A 582 18.16 20.75 14.47
N GLN A 583 18.28 21.67 15.41
CA GLN A 583 17.64 21.54 16.72
C GLN A 583 16.11 21.63 16.65
N VAL A 584 15.55 22.46 15.75
CA VAL A 584 14.09 22.55 15.54
C VAL A 584 13.56 21.24 14.94
N GLU A 585 14.23 20.70 13.92
CA GLU A 585 13.87 19.43 13.30
C GLU A 585 13.93 18.27 14.32
N ASP A 586 14.98 18.22 15.13
CA ASP A 586 15.15 17.24 16.22
C ASP A 586 14.02 17.37 17.25
N MET A 587 13.76 18.59 17.74
CA MET A 587 12.68 18.88 18.69
C MET A 587 11.29 18.50 18.16
N LEU A 588 11.00 18.79 16.89
CA LEU A 588 9.72 18.42 16.26
C LEU A 588 9.59 16.90 16.11
N SER A 589 10.69 16.20 15.83
CA SER A 589 10.70 14.73 15.77
C SER A 589 10.58 14.06 17.15
N ASP A 590 11.11 14.69 18.19
CA ASP A 590 11.10 14.22 19.59
C ASP A 590 9.80 14.55 20.35
N ALA A 591 8.86 15.28 19.73
CA ALA A 591 7.56 15.62 20.33
C ALA A 591 6.72 14.38 20.70
N GLY A 592 7.18 13.19 20.32
CA GLY A 592 6.55 11.90 20.59
C GLY A 592 5.37 11.65 19.67
N SER A 593 4.89 10.41 19.69
CA SER A 593 3.66 10.03 18.99
C SER A 593 2.76 9.24 19.94
N GLU A 594 1.47 9.40 19.75
CA GLU A 594 0.46 8.58 20.42
C GLU A 594 -0.23 7.69 19.37
N ASN A 595 -0.47 6.42 19.72
CA ASN A 595 -1.20 5.49 18.86
C ASN A 595 -2.70 5.66 19.04
N PHE A 596 -3.45 5.58 17.94
CA PHE A 596 -4.89 5.68 17.91
C PHE A 596 -5.52 4.56 17.07
N CYS A 597 -6.75 4.23 17.41
CA CYS A 597 -7.64 3.43 16.58
C CYS A 597 -8.95 4.18 16.38
N TYR A 598 -9.49 4.12 15.17
CA TYR A 598 -10.80 4.66 14.81
C TYR A 598 -11.72 3.52 14.36
N VAL A 599 -12.86 3.38 15.05
CA VAL A 599 -13.84 2.31 14.83
C VAL A 599 -15.27 2.80 15.13
N ASP A 600 -16.22 2.48 14.24
CA ASP A 600 -17.63 2.88 14.37
C ASP A 600 -17.83 4.40 14.64
N GLY A 601 -17.00 5.27 14.06
CA GLY A 601 -17.08 6.71 14.30
C GLY A 601 -16.45 7.20 15.60
N ASN A 602 -15.68 6.35 16.30
CA ASN A 602 -15.02 6.70 17.57
C ASN A 602 -13.52 6.54 17.43
N GLU A 603 -12.78 7.63 17.62
CA GLU A 603 -11.34 7.63 17.85
C GLU A 603 -11.05 7.25 19.31
N GLN A 604 -10.08 6.35 19.51
CA GLN A 604 -9.64 5.87 20.80
C GLN A 604 -8.10 5.86 20.83
N SER A 605 -7.51 6.55 21.81
CA SER A 605 -6.07 6.45 22.12
C SER A 605 -5.75 5.05 22.65
N MET A 606 -4.61 4.52 22.23
CA MET A 606 -4.12 3.17 22.53
C MET A 606 -2.84 3.26 23.36
N ASP A 607 -2.91 2.81 24.60
CA ASP A 607 -1.76 2.75 25.53
C ASP A 607 -0.97 1.47 25.25
N VAL A 608 -0.05 1.54 24.28
CA VAL A 608 0.78 0.43 23.83
C VAL A 608 2.25 0.82 23.81
N ASP A 609 3.14 -0.15 24.08
CA ASP A 609 4.59 0.02 24.04
C ASP A 609 5.08 -0.40 22.64
N GLY A 610 5.15 0.56 21.70
CA GLY A 610 5.50 0.34 20.29
C GLY A 610 4.47 0.88 19.29
N ASP A 611 4.63 0.53 18.02
CA ASP A 611 3.74 0.95 16.92
C ASP A 611 2.74 -0.15 16.55
N ILE A 612 1.48 0.21 16.34
CA ILE A 612 0.49 -0.73 15.80
C ILE A 612 0.79 -0.96 14.31
N CYS A 613 1.16 -2.20 13.96
CA CYS A 613 1.58 -2.56 12.61
C CYS A 613 0.59 -3.46 11.87
N SER A 614 -0.36 -4.09 12.57
CA SER A 614 -1.43 -4.88 11.96
C SER A 614 -2.69 -4.90 12.83
N ALA A 615 -3.84 -5.12 12.19
CA ALA A 615 -5.13 -5.30 12.85
C ALA A 615 -5.96 -6.37 12.12
N ASP A 616 -6.19 -7.51 12.79
CA ASP A 616 -6.99 -8.61 12.27
C ASP A 616 -8.32 -8.74 13.00
N VAL A 617 -9.40 -8.51 12.26
CA VAL A 617 -10.76 -8.50 12.80
C VAL A 617 -11.41 -9.87 12.64
N SER A 618 -11.96 -10.39 13.73
CA SER A 618 -12.75 -11.64 13.71
C SER A 618 -13.98 -11.52 12.81
N ALA A 619 -14.42 -12.62 12.21
CA ALA A 619 -15.53 -12.63 11.25
C ALA A 619 -16.89 -12.12 11.81
N ASP A 620 -17.07 -12.06 13.14
CA ASP A 620 -18.26 -11.47 13.77
C ASP A 620 -18.04 -10.04 14.28
N GLY A 621 -16.87 -9.46 14.03
CA GLY A 621 -16.48 -8.10 14.40
C GLY A 621 -16.33 -7.88 15.91
N SER A 622 -16.26 -8.93 16.72
CA SER A 622 -16.29 -8.80 18.18
C SER A 622 -14.93 -8.89 18.87
N GLU A 623 -13.93 -9.43 18.18
CA GLU A 623 -12.53 -9.51 18.61
C GLU A 623 -11.60 -8.99 17.50
N VAL A 624 -10.49 -8.39 17.94
CA VAL A 624 -9.44 -7.81 17.09
C VAL A 624 -8.10 -8.27 17.65
N ILE A 625 -7.20 -8.72 16.79
CA ILE A 625 -5.80 -8.96 17.18
C ILE A 625 -4.95 -7.84 16.59
N PHE A 626 -4.27 -7.09 17.46
CA PHE A 626 -3.30 -6.09 17.03
C PHE A 626 -1.90 -6.67 17.09
N GLY A 627 -1.11 -6.44 16.04
CA GLY A 627 0.34 -6.57 16.08
C GLY A 627 0.96 -5.26 16.54
N ILE A 628 1.76 -5.30 17.60
CA ILE A 628 2.45 -4.14 18.18
C ILE A 628 3.95 -4.39 18.02
N ARG A 629 4.63 -3.51 17.28
CA ARG A 629 6.05 -3.65 16.99
C ARG A 629 6.87 -2.71 17.86
N ASP A 630 7.82 -3.29 18.59
CA ASP A 630 8.79 -2.56 19.42
C ASP A 630 10.18 -3.19 19.27
N ASP A 631 11.21 -2.35 19.10
CA ASP A 631 12.61 -2.77 18.91
C ASP A 631 12.84 -3.91 17.89
N GLY A 632 11.99 -3.97 16.86
CA GLY A 632 12.04 -4.98 15.79
C GLY A 632 11.37 -6.32 16.11
N VAL A 633 10.78 -6.46 17.29
CA VAL A 633 9.97 -7.61 17.72
C VAL A 633 8.50 -7.25 17.66
N THR A 634 7.63 -8.22 17.34
CA THR A 634 6.17 -7.96 17.27
C THR A 634 5.44 -8.77 18.33
N SER A 635 4.75 -8.09 19.23
CA SER A 635 3.79 -8.70 20.16
C SER A 635 2.41 -8.78 19.51
N LEU A 636 1.63 -9.80 19.86
CA LEU A 636 0.24 -9.92 19.44
C LEU A 636 -0.69 -9.78 20.64
N VAL A 637 -1.62 -8.84 20.59
CA VAL A 637 -2.53 -8.56 21.72
C VAL A 637 -3.97 -8.63 21.25
N ALA A 638 -4.80 -9.39 21.98
CA ALA A 638 -6.21 -9.51 21.71
C ALA A 638 -7.01 -8.36 22.34
N TYR A 639 -7.96 -7.82 21.61
CA TYR A 639 -8.91 -6.81 22.07
C TYR A 639 -10.33 -7.27 21.81
N SER A 640 -11.24 -6.99 22.75
CA SER A 640 -12.68 -7.15 22.50
C SER A 640 -13.28 -5.83 22.02
N LEU A 641 -14.07 -5.89 20.95
CA LEU A 641 -14.77 -4.75 20.37
C LEU A 641 -16.24 -4.78 20.80
N LYS A 642 -16.71 -3.72 21.46
CA LYS A 642 -18.12 -3.56 21.85
C LYS A 642 -18.60 -2.14 21.63
N LYS A 643 -19.42 -1.93 20.58
CA LYS A 643 -20.03 -0.63 20.23
C LYS A 643 -18.99 0.46 20.01
N GLY A 644 -18.03 0.23 19.12
CA GLY A 644 -16.96 1.20 18.84
C GLY A 644 -15.96 1.41 19.98
N THR A 645 -15.91 0.54 21.00
CA THR A 645 -14.92 0.62 22.07
C THR A 645 -14.08 -0.64 22.09
N LEU A 646 -12.76 -0.48 22.00
CA LEU A 646 -11.77 -1.53 22.11
C LEU A 646 -11.36 -1.68 23.58
N THR A 647 -11.42 -2.90 24.09
CA THR A 647 -10.94 -3.23 25.45
C THR A 647 -9.87 -4.29 25.34
N GLU A 648 -8.67 -3.95 25.81
CA GLU A 648 -7.53 -4.85 25.87
C GLU A 648 -7.88 -6.15 26.63
N GLY A 649 -7.43 -7.26 26.06
CA GLY A 649 -7.61 -8.62 26.55
C GLY A 649 -6.27 -9.24 26.91
N ASP A 650 -6.02 -10.44 26.37
CA ASP A 650 -4.80 -11.19 26.65
C ASP A 650 -3.73 -10.86 25.60
N GLU A 651 -2.48 -10.67 26.06
CA GLU A 651 -1.30 -10.78 25.21
C GLU A 651 -1.14 -12.25 24.80
N LEU A 652 -1.08 -12.49 23.49
CA LEU A 652 -1.02 -13.83 22.91
C LEU A 652 0.42 -14.34 22.86
N THR A 653 1.35 -13.44 22.57
CA THR A 653 2.81 -13.67 22.50
C THR A 653 3.53 -12.32 22.49
N ASP A 654 4.74 -12.27 23.07
CA ASP A 654 5.67 -11.12 23.03
C ASP A 654 6.65 -11.19 21.85
N ASP A 655 6.73 -12.33 21.17
CA ASP A 655 7.53 -12.58 19.97
C ASP A 655 6.73 -13.43 18.96
N GLY A 656 5.84 -12.77 18.22
CA GLY A 656 4.88 -13.39 17.32
C GLY A 656 5.02 -12.96 15.88
N SER A 657 4.77 -13.89 14.96
CA SER A 657 4.44 -13.57 13.57
C SER A 657 2.94 -13.34 13.43
N TYR A 658 2.55 -12.48 12.49
CA TYR A 658 1.13 -12.23 12.17
C TYR A 658 0.40 -13.55 11.91
N GLY A 659 -0.87 -13.58 12.27
CA GLY A 659 -1.69 -14.78 12.15
C GLY A 659 -2.87 -14.60 11.20
N THR A 660 -3.82 -15.52 11.27
CA THR A 660 -5.06 -15.45 10.51
C THR A 660 -6.24 -16.04 11.26
N TRP A 661 -7.40 -15.43 11.08
CA TRP A 661 -8.67 -15.96 11.59
C TRP A 661 -9.15 -17.11 10.70
N ILE A 662 -9.23 -18.30 11.30
CA ILE A 662 -9.84 -19.47 10.66
C ILE A 662 -10.98 -19.98 11.55
N ASP A 663 -12.18 -20.02 10.99
CA ASP A 663 -13.45 -20.29 11.70
C ASP A 663 -13.71 -19.30 12.85
N LYS A 664 -13.25 -19.65 14.06
CA LYS A 664 -13.41 -18.91 15.32
C LYS A 664 -12.12 -18.94 16.14
N GLY A 665 -11.00 -19.30 15.52
CA GLY A 665 -9.69 -19.32 16.16
C GLY A 665 -8.74 -18.47 15.34
N TYR A 666 -7.92 -17.69 16.03
CA TYR A 666 -6.83 -16.97 15.42
C TYR A 666 -5.57 -17.83 15.51
N TYR A 667 -5.02 -18.24 14.37
CA TYR A 667 -3.83 -19.09 14.29
C TYR A 667 -2.63 -18.20 14.03
N PHE A 668 -1.57 -18.35 14.82
CA PHE A 668 -0.38 -17.50 14.75
C PHE A 668 0.85 -18.28 15.21
N PHE A 669 2.03 -17.84 14.80
CA PHE A 669 3.31 -18.41 15.24
C PHE A 669 3.90 -17.59 16.39
N SER A 670 4.43 -18.27 17.42
CA SER A 670 5.30 -17.68 18.45
C SER A 670 6.71 -18.27 18.37
N ASP A 671 7.69 -17.60 18.98
CA ASP A 671 9.10 -18.06 19.01
C ASP A 671 9.65 -18.32 17.59
N ALA A 672 9.21 -17.52 16.62
CA ALA A 672 9.53 -17.73 15.22
C ALA A 672 10.97 -17.28 14.93
N SER A 673 11.88 -18.24 14.70
CA SER A 673 13.27 -17.99 14.33
C SER A 673 13.68 -18.91 13.18
N ASP A 674 14.41 -18.39 12.20
CA ASP A 674 14.86 -19.16 11.03
C ASP A 674 13.70 -19.93 10.35
N ASP A 675 12.54 -19.28 10.20
CA ASP A 675 11.33 -19.83 9.56
C ASP A 675 10.71 -21.05 10.25
N GLU A 676 11.09 -21.32 11.50
CA GLU A 676 10.48 -22.31 12.38
C GLU A 676 9.89 -21.62 13.63
N GLY A 677 8.71 -22.04 14.08
CA GLY A 677 8.08 -21.50 15.27
C GLY A 677 7.00 -22.43 15.84
N ASP A 678 6.42 -22.04 16.95
CA ASP A 678 5.32 -22.76 17.58
C ASP A 678 3.99 -22.25 17.02
N LEU A 679 3.22 -23.13 16.37
CA LEU A 679 1.88 -22.79 15.90
C LEU A 679 0.91 -22.79 17.09
N ASN A 680 0.33 -21.64 17.36
CA ASN A 680 -0.66 -21.41 18.40
C ASN A 680 -2.04 -21.14 17.81
N VAL A 681 -3.08 -21.38 18.61
CA VAL A 681 -4.43 -20.88 18.35
C VAL A 681 -4.96 -20.12 19.55
N TYR A 682 -5.42 -18.89 19.32
CA TYR A 682 -6.23 -18.13 20.26
C TYR A 682 -7.71 -18.37 19.99
N LYS A 683 -8.46 -18.84 21.00
CA LYS A 683 -9.89 -19.14 20.87
C LYS A 683 -10.62 -19.10 22.21
N ASN A 684 -11.68 -18.30 22.28
CA ASN A 684 -12.49 -18.08 23.49
C ASN A 684 -11.66 -17.56 24.69
N GLY A 685 -10.78 -16.57 24.48
CA GLY A 685 -9.95 -15.99 25.55
C GLY A 685 -8.88 -16.93 26.07
N LYS A 686 -8.34 -17.81 25.21
CA LYS A 686 -7.28 -18.77 25.56
C LYS A 686 -6.40 -19.06 24.37
N THR A 687 -5.10 -19.04 24.61
CA THR A 687 -4.07 -19.52 23.68
C THR A 687 -3.71 -20.96 24.00
N GLU A 688 -3.60 -21.79 22.95
CA GLU A 688 -3.11 -23.17 23.02
C GLU A 688 -2.08 -23.40 21.91
N CYS A 689 -0.88 -23.84 22.26
CA CYS A 689 0.09 -24.34 21.29
C CYS A 689 -0.41 -25.66 20.70
N ILE A 690 -0.53 -25.71 19.37
CA ILE A 690 -0.98 -26.87 18.61
C ILE A 690 0.21 -27.70 18.14
N LEU A 691 1.26 -27.04 17.63
CA LEU A 691 2.47 -27.67 17.09
C LEU A 691 3.71 -26.91 17.57
N GLU A 692 4.74 -27.62 18.02
CA GLU A 692 6.01 -27.04 18.46
C GLU A 692 7.07 -27.16 17.34
N GLY A 693 7.85 -26.10 17.11
CA GLY A 693 9.01 -26.07 16.20
C GLY A 693 8.68 -26.52 14.77
N VAL A 694 7.59 -25.99 14.21
CA VAL A 694 7.16 -26.28 12.85
C VAL A 694 7.51 -25.12 11.92
N SER A 695 7.77 -25.44 10.66
CA SER A 695 7.98 -24.43 9.61
C SER A 695 6.78 -23.48 9.53
N SER A 696 7.04 -22.17 9.62
CA SER A 696 6.05 -21.13 9.29
C SER A 696 5.83 -21.04 7.78
N GLU A 697 6.82 -21.46 6.98
CA GLU A 697 6.65 -21.60 5.54
C GLU A 697 5.89 -22.88 5.17
N TYR A 698 4.88 -22.75 4.30
CA TYR A 698 4.12 -23.87 3.70
C TYR A 698 3.32 -24.75 4.66
N LEU A 699 2.78 -24.18 5.75
CA LEU A 699 1.88 -24.88 6.67
C LEU A 699 0.41 -24.74 6.22
N GLU A 700 -0.18 -25.87 5.83
CA GLU A 700 -1.57 -25.93 5.37
C GLU A 700 -2.46 -26.66 6.38
N ARG A 701 -3.56 -26.02 6.80
CA ARG A 701 -4.60 -26.62 7.64
C ARG A 701 -5.77 -27.08 6.77
N TYR A 702 -6.20 -28.32 6.94
CA TYR A 702 -7.30 -28.89 6.15
C TYR A 702 -8.61 -28.95 6.95
N ASP A 703 -9.74 -29.05 6.25
CA ASP A 703 -11.10 -29.18 6.83
C ASP A 703 -11.24 -30.28 7.91
N ASP A 704 -10.38 -31.31 7.85
CA ASP A 704 -10.36 -32.42 8.82
C ASP A 704 -9.54 -32.11 10.09
N GLY A 705 -9.02 -30.89 10.21
CA GLY A 705 -8.22 -30.38 11.33
C GLY A 705 -6.77 -30.88 11.35
N THR A 706 -6.33 -31.58 10.30
CA THR A 706 -4.93 -32.01 10.18
C THR A 706 -4.10 -30.96 9.45
N PHE A 707 -2.79 -31.08 9.57
CA PHE A 707 -1.84 -30.16 8.95
C PHE A 707 -0.88 -30.91 8.02
N THR A 708 -0.41 -30.23 6.98
CA THR A 708 0.70 -30.68 6.13
C THR A 708 1.72 -29.55 6.02
N ALA A 709 3.00 -29.87 6.05
CA ALA A 709 4.09 -28.90 5.94
C ALA A 709 5.31 -29.45 5.21
N LEU A 710 6.19 -28.54 4.78
CA LEU A 710 7.57 -28.84 4.42
C LEU A 710 8.50 -28.36 5.55
N ASP A 711 8.91 -29.30 6.39
CA ASP A 711 9.83 -29.09 7.52
C ASP A 711 11.27 -28.88 7.03
N ASN A 712 11.99 -27.87 7.55
CA ASN A 712 13.35 -27.49 7.16
C ASN A 712 13.50 -27.21 5.65
N TYR A 713 12.71 -26.29 5.10
CA TYR A 713 12.68 -26.00 3.66
C TYR A 713 13.72 -24.94 3.27
N ASP A 714 14.74 -25.33 2.47
CA ASP A 714 15.66 -24.41 1.78
C ASP A 714 15.70 -24.81 0.29
N GLY A 715 14.52 -24.73 -0.36
CA GLY A 715 14.26 -25.25 -1.71
C GLY A 715 13.95 -26.76 -1.77
N ASP A 716 14.40 -27.55 -0.78
CA ASP A 716 13.89 -28.89 -0.51
C ASP A 716 13.72 -29.17 0.98
N GLY A 717 12.60 -29.77 1.35
CA GLY A 717 12.23 -30.00 2.75
C GLY A 717 11.88 -31.45 3.06
N THR A 718 11.47 -31.70 4.30
CA THR A 718 10.82 -32.95 4.69
C THR A 718 9.32 -32.77 4.69
N LEU A 719 8.61 -33.54 3.85
CA LEU A 719 7.16 -33.56 3.86
C LEU A 719 6.66 -34.24 5.12
N VAL A 720 5.92 -33.51 5.93
CA VAL A 720 5.37 -33.96 7.21
C VAL A 720 3.88 -33.70 7.25
N THR A 721 3.14 -34.63 7.88
CA THR A 721 1.73 -34.43 8.22
C THR A 721 1.54 -34.51 9.72
N PHE A 722 0.64 -33.71 10.27
CA PHE A 722 0.29 -33.72 11.69
C PHE A 722 -1.18 -34.05 11.86
N THR A 723 -1.51 -34.87 12.85
CA THR A 723 -2.91 -35.00 13.30
C THR A 723 -3.36 -33.72 13.99
N ALA A 724 -4.67 -33.55 14.18
CA ALA A 724 -5.20 -32.45 14.99
C ALA A 724 -4.70 -32.46 16.45
N SER A 725 -4.14 -33.58 16.94
CA SER A 725 -3.53 -33.70 18.27
C SER A 725 -2.01 -33.50 18.27
N GLY A 726 -1.42 -33.10 17.14
CA GLY A 726 0.02 -32.87 16.99
C GLY A 726 0.84 -34.14 16.74
N ASP A 727 0.22 -35.29 16.47
CA ASP A 727 1.00 -36.49 16.15
C ASP A 727 1.62 -36.37 14.76
N GLU A 728 2.94 -36.31 14.74
CA GLU A 728 3.74 -36.12 13.53
C GLU A 728 3.91 -37.43 12.72
N THR A 729 3.88 -37.33 11.39
CA THR A 729 4.28 -38.40 10.47
C THR A 729 5.13 -37.85 9.32
N LYS A 730 6.43 -38.16 9.31
CA LYS A 730 7.32 -37.86 8.17
C LYS A 730 7.04 -38.78 6.99
N ILE A 731 6.75 -38.20 5.82
CA ILE A 731 6.43 -38.91 4.58
C ILE A 731 7.70 -39.13 3.75
N SER A 732 8.39 -38.06 3.37
CA SER A 732 9.59 -38.12 2.53
C SER A 732 10.50 -36.92 2.75
N LYS A 733 11.81 -37.13 2.65
CA LYS A 733 12.84 -36.07 2.62
C LYS A 733 13.12 -35.58 1.21
N ASN A 734 13.67 -34.38 1.07
CA ASN A 734 14.07 -33.74 -0.20
C ASN A 734 12.86 -33.56 -1.11
N VAL A 735 11.79 -33.00 -0.54
CA VAL A 735 10.55 -32.70 -1.23
C VAL A 735 10.56 -31.22 -1.58
N SER A 736 10.42 -30.90 -2.86
CA SER A 736 10.43 -29.51 -3.32
C SER A 736 9.05 -28.86 -3.32
N THR A 737 7.98 -29.66 -3.52
CA THR A 737 6.58 -29.21 -3.49
C THR A 737 5.65 -30.42 -3.28
N TYR A 738 4.44 -30.17 -2.80
CA TYR A 738 3.40 -31.17 -2.59
C TYR A 738 2.00 -30.62 -2.88
N SER A 739 1.06 -31.53 -3.10
CA SER A 739 -0.37 -31.26 -3.21
C SER A 739 -1.13 -32.35 -2.47
N ARG A 740 -2.01 -31.97 -1.55
CA ARG A 740 -2.79 -32.96 -0.79
C ARG A 740 -4.17 -33.11 -1.38
N VAL A 741 -4.37 -34.23 -2.07
CA VAL A 741 -5.65 -34.58 -2.70
C VAL A 741 -6.71 -34.97 -1.67
N ASN A 742 -6.32 -35.60 -0.55
CA ASN A 742 -7.13 -35.87 0.63
C ASN A 742 -6.28 -36.48 1.76
N ALA A 743 -6.90 -36.79 2.90
CA ALA A 743 -6.26 -37.43 4.07
C ALA A 743 -5.48 -38.74 3.80
N LYS A 744 -5.70 -39.41 2.66
CA LYS A 744 -4.97 -40.63 2.30
C LYS A 744 -4.05 -40.44 1.12
N ARG A 745 -4.03 -39.28 0.49
CA ARG A 745 -3.34 -39.07 -0.79
C ARG A 745 -2.64 -37.73 -0.82
N ILE A 746 -1.32 -37.80 -0.87
CA ILE A 746 -0.45 -36.64 -1.05
C ILE A 746 0.43 -36.94 -2.26
N VAL A 747 0.43 -36.03 -3.21
CA VAL A 747 1.30 -36.04 -4.37
C VAL A 747 2.46 -35.10 -4.07
N TYR A 748 3.68 -35.47 -4.44
CA TYR A 748 4.83 -34.63 -4.14
C TYR A 748 5.98 -34.85 -5.12
N MET A 749 6.80 -33.81 -5.25
CA MET A 749 8.00 -33.80 -6.09
C MET A 749 9.25 -34.03 -5.26
N LYS A 750 10.15 -34.88 -5.77
CA LYS A 750 11.44 -35.19 -5.17
C LYS A 750 12.49 -35.51 -6.22
N ASN A 751 13.56 -34.73 -6.28
CA ASN A 751 14.65 -34.87 -7.24
C ASN A 751 14.10 -35.02 -8.68
N ASP A 752 13.22 -34.10 -9.11
CA ASP A 752 12.53 -34.12 -10.41
C ASP A 752 11.67 -35.37 -10.67
N ASN A 753 11.34 -36.15 -9.63
CA ASN A 753 10.45 -37.31 -9.76
C ASN A 753 9.16 -37.04 -9.01
N LEU A 754 8.05 -37.44 -9.62
CA LEU A 754 6.72 -37.32 -9.05
C LEU A 754 6.34 -38.59 -8.30
N TYR A 755 5.86 -38.45 -7.07
CA TYR A 755 5.44 -39.54 -6.21
C TYR A 755 4.01 -39.34 -5.72
N VAL A 756 3.39 -40.44 -5.27
CA VAL A 756 2.14 -40.42 -4.50
C VAL A 756 2.27 -41.29 -3.26
N HIS A 757 1.97 -40.66 -2.13
CA HIS A 757 1.73 -41.32 -0.85
C HIS A 757 0.25 -41.74 -0.78
N THR A 758 -0.04 -42.98 -0.39
CA THR A 758 -1.42 -43.51 -0.32
C THR A 758 -1.86 -43.96 1.09
N GLY A 759 -1.19 -43.47 2.14
CA GLY A 759 -1.35 -43.94 3.53
C GLY A 759 -0.76 -45.33 3.77
N LYS A 760 0.04 -45.84 2.82
CA LYS A 760 0.75 -47.12 2.91
C LYS A 760 2.23 -46.85 3.16
N LYS A 761 2.94 -47.89 3.64
CA LYS A 761 4.36 -47.79 4.00
C LYS A 761 5.28 -47.39 2.84
N ASP A 762 4.97 -47.83 1.62
CA ASP A 762 5.81 -47.58 0.47
C ASP A 762 5.12 -46.60 -0.49
N ASP A 763 5.78 -45.48 -0.76
CA ASP A 763 5.33 -44.49 -1.73
C ASP A 763 5.55 -44.99 -3.16
N ARG A 764 4.65 -44.60 -4.05
CA ARG A 764 4.73 -44.97 -5.46
C ARG A 764 5.30 -43.81 -6.26
N LYS A 765 6.40 -44.06 -6.99
CA LYS A 765 6.84 -43.18 -8.07
C LYS A 765 5.85 -43.23 -9.23
N ILE A 766 5.33 -42.08 -9.63
CA ILE A 766 4.43 -41.90 -10.79
C ILE A 766 5.26 -41.73 -12.06
N ALA A 767 6.21 -40.80 -12.05
CA ALA A 767 7.01 -40.41 -13.21
C ALA A 767 8.40 -39.90 -12.81
N LYS A 768 9.27 -39.75 -13.81
CA LYS A 768 10.63 -39.21 -13.67
C LYS A 768 10.75 -37.94 -14.51
N ASP A 769 11.75 -37.12 -14.21
CA ASP A 769 12.09 -35.93 -14.99
C ASP A 769 10.81 -35.07 -15.22
N VAL A 770 10.03 -34.95 -14.14
CA VAL A 770 8.79 -34.19 -14.09
C VAL A 770 9.13 -32.77 -13.78
N VAL A 771 8.51 -31.88 -14.55
CA VAL A 771 8.72 -30.45 -14.47
C VAL A 771 7.64 -29.83 -13.56
N THR A 772 6.38 -30.09 -13.89
CA THR A 772 5.21 -29.59 -13.16
C THR A 772 4.11 -30.65 -13.19
N TYR A 773 3.18 -30.57 -12.25
CA TYR A 773 2.01 -31.45 -12.17
C TYR A 773 0.80 -30.69 -11.63
N ASP A 774 -0.38 -31.23 -11.88
CA ASP A 774 -1.62 -30.68 -11.34
C ASP A 774 -2.61 -31.81 -11.02
N CYS A 775 -3.29 -31.66 -9.88
CA CYS A 775 -4.31 -32.58 -9.40
C CYS A 775 -5.33 -31.84 -8.54
N VAL A 776 -6.53 -32.42 -8.40
CA VAL A 776 -7.59 -31.80 -7.59
C VAL A 776 -7.25 -31.91 -6.11
N GLU A 777 -7.01 -30.77 -5.47
CA GLU A 777 -6.61 -30.69 -4.06
C GLU A 777 -7.79 -30.76 -3.08
N ALA A 778 -7.50 -31.14 -1.84
CA ALA A 778 -8.42 -30.92 -0.73
C ALA A 778 -8.41 -29.43 -0.39
N PRO A 779 -9.56 -28.86 0.04
CA PRO A 779 -9.57 -27.49 0.56
C PRO A 779 -8.65 -27.38 1.77
N TYR A 780 -7.92 -26.28 1.84
CA TYR A 780 -7.06 -25.93 2.95
C TYR A 780 -7.06 -24.42 3.17
N ASP A 781 -6.74 -24.03 4.40
CA ASP A 781 -6.38 -22.68 4.77
C ASP A 781 -4.85 -22.62 4.88
N VAL A 782 -4.24 -21.58 4.32
CA VAL A 782 -2.82 -21.28 4.54
C VAL A 782 -2.70 -20.49 5.83
N ILE A 783 -1.78 -20.92 6.70
CA ILE A 783 -1.42 -20.17 7.89
C ILE A 783 -0.11 -19.46 7.57
N TYR A 784 -0.15 -18.13 7.63
CA TYR A 784 1.00 -17.26 7.42
C TYR A 784 1.67 -16.92 8.76
#